data_AF-A0A2W2J6Z5-F1
#
_entry.id   AF-A0A2W2J6Z5-F1
#
_cell.length_a   1.000
_cell.length_b   1.000
_cell.length_c   1.000
_cell.angle_alpha   90.00
_cell.angle_beta   90.00
_cell.angle_gamma   90.00
#
_symmetry.space_group_name_H-M   'P 1'
#
loop_
_entity.id
_entity.type
_entity.pdbx_description
1 polymer ?
#
loop_
_entity_poly.entity_id
_entity_poly.type
_entity_poly.pdbx_seq_one_letter_code
_entity_poly.pdbx_strand_id
1 'polypeptide(L)'
;DPCPSPTRSIPQSPPGVALGYLRRPEATGECFVSDSDKDPGTRLYRTGDLVRWTADGTLVFVGRSDDQVKIRGFRVEPEETTQVLDGLDGVRRAVVAGLRRGNGEAYLAAYVEPSAPVGPGEEERRTFAARLTGELAARLPDYLVPRAWRIVDALPLNANGKLDRSRLPDPDLVTAVPTAPHTDGTDGAARNAPSAPAPGDNDRADVGRRLRELWAEEFGIDPRRIGPDDSFFDLGGHSITAMRLVNRVREELGAEYPMLGFYQEPTLRAMTDRLSGAAGPSAAVRGGPATEQQTRFAQLHAAHASPQVFNVALRIDLSGKLDVDALGAALNALVDRHESLRTRLVRDGDDGGADAAGSWRQEVLEPRPVDLVVEDLTGLPEPGRRDAVRSAATAATETPLYPFEGDVFRLRLLRTDEEEWTLLLVLHHCVCDGWAVSILLRELAALYGAARAGAGHNLPSDPPQQVEYAHWQIEQDGREVARKTDYWLRELDGAPFTSGLPTDRPRTGTLSGRGGTVAFTVPANVRAAVEQLAKQHATTPFVVTAAALGRLLARKSGQSDVLMNISYANRERRAFEALVACLATGFALRVRDAADGDFASLTDRVARTALLGMDHAMPPRRVAPAMRERTGVEIPSGLPVGFAYQSSLETDVDLPGLTTSVQDIAADAARTELIVVLTPTRDVLEGVVEYSADLWDRWTVETWAEEYVSLLREEVGEALDA
;
A
#
# COMPACT_ATOMS: atom_id res chain seq x y z
N ASP A 1 -15.01 -34.24 55.45
CA ASP A 1 -16.10 -33.73 54.60
C ASP A 1 -16.60 -32.39 55.08
N PRO A 2 -16.07 -31.31 54.49
CA PRO A 2 -16.83 -30.48 53.52
C PRO A 2 -15.88 -29.91 52.42
N CYS A 3 -16.22 -29.26 51.31
CA CYS A 3 -17.41 -28.77 50.61
C CYS A 3 -16.99 -28.67 49.10
N PRO A 4 -17.86 -28.88 48.10
CA PRO A 4 -17.43 -29.01 46.71
C PRO A 4 -17.21 -27.63 46.05
N SER A 5 -16.03 -27.48 45.44
CA SER A 5 -15.65 -26.45 44.47
C SER A 5 -15.23 -25.07 45.02
N PRO A 6 -13.95 -24.90 45.42
CA PRO A 6 -13.27 -23.63 45.25
C PRO A 6 -12.49 -23.63 43.92
N THR A 7 -12.57 -22.50 43.23
CA THR A 7 -11.72 -22.11 42.10
C THR A 7 -10.25 -22.43 42.40
N ARG A 8 -9.64 -23.35 41.65
CA ARG A 8 -8.20 -23.69 41.75
C ARG A 8 -7.45 -23.16 40.54
N SER A 9 -6.32 -22.50 40.79
CA SER A 9 -5.27 -22.24 39.79
C SER A 9 -4.56 -23.54 39.42
N ILE A 10 -4.23 -23.72 38.15
CA ILE A 10 -3.65 -24.95 37.58
C ILE A 10 -2.16 -25.07 37.92
N PRO A 11 -1.67 -26.21 38.45
CA PRO A 11 -0.25 -26.44 38.66
C PRO A 11 0.33 -27.48 37.68
N GLN A 12 1.34 -27.10 36.92
CA GLN A 12 2.44 -27.89 36.33
C GLN A 12 3.51 -26.83 36.00
N SER A 13 4.78 -26.99 36.37
CA SER A 13 5.84 -26.12 35.82
C SER A 13 6.08 -26.52 34.37
N PRO A 14 5.62 -25.75 33.37
CA PRO A 14 5.75 -26.10 31.97
C PRO A 14 6.96 -25.35 31.36
N PRO A 15 7.49 -25.78 30.21
CA PRO A 15 8.39 -24.95 29.42
C PRO A 15 7.63 -23.67 29.02
N GLY A 16 7.93 -22.54 29.66
CA GLY A 16 7.21 -21.28 29.43
C GLY A 16 7.26 -20.26 30.57
N VAL A 17 7.62 -20.65 31.80
CA VAL A 17 7.79 -19.69 32.90
C VAL A 17 9.22 -19.11 32.87
N ALA A 18 9.32 -17.80 32.61
CA ALA A 18 10.60 -17.09 32.56
C ALA A 18 11.33 -17.05 33.91
N LEU A 19 12.62 -16.69 33.89
CA LEU A 19 13.43 -16.57 35.11
C LEU A 19 12.89 -15.51 36.09
N GLY A 20 12.30 -14.44 35.56
CA GLY A 20 11.78 -13.29 36.28
C GLY A 20 11.87 -12.02 35.43
N TYR A 21 11.62 -10.87 36.05
CA TYR A 21 11.81 -9.57 35.41
C TYR A 21 13.26 -9.08 35.58
N LEU A 22 13.89 -8.68 34.47
CA LEU A 22 15.29 -8.25 34.46
C LEU A 22 15.50 -7.04 35.41
N ARG A 23 16.40 -7.20 36.38
CA ARG A 23 16.73 -6.19 37.41
C ARG A 23 15.54 -5.71 38.27
N ARG A 24 14.47 -6.50 38.37
CA ARG A 24 13.31 -6.21 39.23
C ARG A 24 12.98 -7.39 40.16
N PRO A 25 13.78 -7.60 41.22
CA PRO A 25 13.63 -8.76 42.11
C PRO A 25 12.34 -8.74 42.93
N GLU A 26 11.87 -7.57 43.36
CA GLU A 26 10.62 -7.43 44.13
C GLU A 26 9.39 -7.84 43.30
N ALA A 27 9.21 -7.24 42.11
CA ALA A 27 8.14 -7.62 41.19
C ALA A 27 8.23 -9.09 40.72
N THR A 28 9.46 -9.64 40.66
CA THR A 28 9.65 -11.07 40.38
C THR A 28 9.12 -11.92 41.53
N GLY A 29 9.42 -11.57 42.78
CA GLY A 29 8.93 -12.30 43.95
C GLY A 29 7.40 -12.24 44.12
N GLU A 30 6.77 -11.14 43.70
CA GLU A 30 5.31 -10.97 43.78
C GLU A 30 4.54 -11.79 42.73
N CYS A 31 5.08 -11.89 41.52
CA CYS A 31 4.42 -12.56 40.41
C CYS A 31 4.84 -14.01 40.20
N PHE A 32 6.08 -14.39 40.57
CA PHE A 32 6.63 -15.73 40.38
C PHE A 32 6.74 -16.45 41.73
N VAL A 33 5.63 -17.05 42.16
CA VAL A 33 5.48 -17.64 43.49
C VAL A 33 5.81 -19.14 43.48
N SER A 34 6.23 -19.68 44.64
CA SER A 34 6.43 -21.12 44.80
C SER A 34 5.11 -21.88 44.71
N ASP A 35 5.10 -23.00 43.98
CA ASP A 35 3.98 -23.94 44.01
C ASP A 35 4.05 -24.77 45.30
N SER A 36 3.09 -24.58 46.21
CA SER A 36 3.07 -25.29 47.50
C SER A 36 2.54 -26.73 47.40
N ASP A 37 1.92 -27.10 46.27
CA ASP A 37 1.28 -28.41 46.06
C ASP A 37 2.13 -29.38 45.22
N LYS A 38 3.38 -29.00 44.89
CA LYS A 38 4.31 -29.76 44.04
C LYS A 38 5.74 -29.82 44.58
N ASP A 39 6.62 -30.53 43.85
CA ASP A 39 8.03 -30.75 44.20
C ASP A 39 8.77 -29.43 44.53
N PRO A 40 9.70 -29.46 45.52
CA PRO A 40 10.51 -28.30 45.89
C PRO A 40 11.23 -27.69 44.67
N GLY A 41 10.98 -26.40 44.41
CA GLY A 41 11.65 -25.64 43.34
C GLY A 41 10.77 -25.30 42.14
N THR A 42 9.53 -25.77 42.10
CA THR A 42 8.55 -25.39 41.06
C THR A 42 7.93 -24.01 41.33
N ARG A 43 7.80 -23.20 40.27
CA ARG A 43 7.27 -21.82 40.33
C ARG A 43 6.03 -21.66 39.45
N LEU A 44 5.07 -20.88 39.94
CA LEU A 44 3.86 -20.45 39.24
C LEU A 44 3.94 -18.95 38.92
N TYR A 45 3.35 -18.53 37.80
CA TYR A 45 3.19 -17.12 37.45
C TYR A 45 1.75 -16.67 37.71
N ARG A 46 1.57 -15.64 38.54
CA ARG A 46 0.27 -15.04 38.85
C ARG A 46 -0.13 -14.06 37.73
N THR A 47 -1.06 -14.47 36.86
CA THR A 47 -1.49 -13.69 35.69
C THR A 47 -2.40 -12.50 36.03
N GLY A 48 -3.09 -12.56 37.17
CA GLY A 48 -4.14 -11.61 37.55
C GLY A 48 -5.45 -11.77 36.76
N ASP A 49 -5.57 -12.85 35.98
CA ASP A 49 -6.79 -13.16 35.22
C ASP A 49 -7.73 -14.03 36.06
N LEU A 50 -9.00 -13.61 36.15
CA LEU A 50 -10.09 -14.41 36.70
C LEU A 50 -10.65 -15.30 35.60
N VAL A 51 -10.59 -16.60 35.85
CA VAL A 51 -11.01 -17.65 34.93
C VAL A 51 -11.93 -18.60 35.66
N ARG A 52 -12.84 -19.24 34.93
CA ARG A 52 -13.75 -20.25 35.46
C ARG A 52 -13.75 -21.48 34.57
N TRP A 53 -13.72 -22.65 35.19
CA TRP A 53 -13.92 -23.91 34.50
C TRP A 53 -15.40 -24.10 34.13
N THR A 54 -15.64 -24.51 32.89
CA THR A 54 -16.94 -25.02 32.44
C THR A 54 -17.04 -26.52 32.73
N ALA A 55 -18.27 -27.07 32.67
CA ALA A 55 -18.54 -28.46 33.04
C ALA A 55 -17.86 -29.49 32.11
N ASP A 56 -17.55 -29.09 30.88
CA ASP A 56 -16.80 -29.83 29.87
C ASP A 56 -15.28 -29.73 30.04
N GLY A 57 -14.79 -29.03 31.06
CA GLY A 57 -13.36 -28.90 31.33
C GLY A 57 -12.64 -27.86 30.46
N THR A 58 -13.36 -26.84 29.98
CA THR A 58 -12.77 -25.68 29.27
C THR A 58 -12.56 -24.51 30.23
N LEU A 59 -11.45 -23.78 30.07
CA LEU A 59 -11.18 -22.56 30.85
C LEU A 59 -11.78 -21.35 30.15
N VAL A 60 -12.74 -20.67 30.77
CA VAL A 60 -13.33 -19.44 30.24
C VAL A 60 -12.83 -18.23 31.02
N PHE A 61 -12.33 -17.24 30.29
CA PHE A 61 -11.91 -15.96 30.85
C PHE A 61 -13.13 -15.15 31.29
N VAL A 62 -13.12 -14.70 32.55
CA VAL A 62 -14.23 -13.97 33.19
C VAL A 62 -13.89 -12.48 33.32
N GLY A 63 -12.64 -12.15 33.56
CA GLY A 63 -12.17 -10.78 33.75
C GLY A 63 -10.79 -10.76 34.38
N ARG A 64 -10.36 -9.61 34.91
CA ARG A 64 -9.14 -9.51 35.72
C ARG A 64 -9.49 -9.27 37.18
N SER A 65 -8.58 -9.65 38.07
CA SER A 65 -8.69 -9.34 39.51
C SER A 65 -8.25 -7.91 39.84
N ASP A 66 -7.70 -7.17 38.87
CA ASP A 66 -7.29 -5.77 38.96
C ASP A 66 -8.20 -4.86 38.12
N ASP A 67 -8.17 -3.55 38.38
CA ASP A 67 -9.04 -2.54 37.75
C ASP A 67 -8.57 -2.14 36.32
N GLN A 68 -7.71 -2.96 35.70
CA GLN A 68 -7.07 -2.66 34.41
C GLN A 68 -8.00 -2.87 33.22
N VAL A 69 -8.04 -1.91 32.31
CA VAL A 69 -8.85 -1.98 31.08
C VAL A 69 -7.99 -1.84 29.83
N LYS A 70 -8.39 -2.54 28.76
CA LYS A 70 -7.77 -2.39 27.44
C LYS A 70 -8.57 -1.38 26.62
N ILE A 71 -7.99 -0.20 26.40
CA ILE A 71 -8.60 0.88 25.62
C ILE A 71 -7.74 1.06 24.38
N ARG A 72 -8.33 0.84 23.19
CA ARG A 72 -7.67 1.03 21.88
C ARG A 72 -6.33 0.27 21.74
N GLY A 73 -6.27 -0.93 22.30
CA GLY A 73 -5.05 -1.78 22.29
C GLY A 73 -4.04 -1.46 23.39
N PHE A 74 -4.21 -0.36 24.12
CA PHE A 74 -3.37 0.00 25.26
C PHE A 74 -3.93 -0.57 26.54
N ARG A 75 -3.06 -1.14 27.37
CA ARG A 75 -3.39 -1.57 28.72
C ARG A 75 -3.30 -0.35 29.63
N VAL A 76 -4.41 0.02 30.24
CA VAL A 76 -4.58 1.25 31.00
C VAL A 76 -4.86 0.94 32.46
N GLU A 77 -4.15 1.65 33.35
CA GLU A 77 -4.41 1.69 34.79
C GLU A 77 -5.25 2.94 35.11
N PRO A 78 -6.55 2.85 35.42
CA PRO A 78 -7.35 4.04 35.75
C PRO A 78 -6.82 4.85 36.94
N GLU A 79 -6.07 4.22 37.84
CA GLU A 79 -5.43 4.87 38.99
C GLU A 79 -4.38 5.92 38.56
N GLU A 80 -3.72 5.74 37.40
CA GLU A 80 -2.76 6.70 36.85
C GLU A 80 -3.43 8.04 36.54
N THR A 81 -4.57 8.00 35.84
CA THR A 81 -5.38 9.19 35.57
C THR A 81 -5.98 9.77 36.86
N THR A 82 -6.34 8.92 37.82
CA THR A 82 -6.89 9.35 39.12
C THR A 82 -5.88 10.19 39.91
N GLN A 83 -4.62 9.76 39.99
CA GLN A 83 -3.56 10.50 40.68
C GLN A 83 -3.30 11.88 40.07
N VAL A 84 -3.37 11.98 38.74
CA VAL A 84 -3.17 13.25 38.03
C VAL A 84 -4.36 14.19 38.28
N LEU A 85 -5.59 13.66 38.28
CA LEU A 85 -6.80 14.42 38.59
C LEU A 85 -6.83 14.96 40.02
N ASP A 86 -6.41 14.16 41.01
CA ASP A 86 -6.33 14.57 42.41
C ASP A 86 -5.36 15.75 42.62
N GLY A 87 -4.39 15.93 41.72
CA GLY A 87 -3.44 17.03 41.75
C GLY A 87 -3.88 18.30 41.00
N LEU A 88 -5.09 18.34 40.42
CA LEU A 88 -5.58 19.52 39.69
C LEU A 88 -6.27 20.53 40.60
N ASP A 89 -6.07 21.82 40.31
CA ASP A 89 -6.68 22.90 41.05
C ASP A 89 -8.22 22.81 40.98
N GLY A 90 -8.86 22.87 42.15
CA GLY A 90 -10.32 22.79 42.27
C GLY A 90 -10.88 21.38 42.43
N VAL A 91 -10.05 20.33 42.42
CA VAL A 91 -10.46 18.94 42.71
C VAL A 91 -10.17 18.60 44.18
N ARG A 92 -11.18 18.10 44.91
CA ARG A 92 -11.04 17.65 46.30
C ARG A 92 -10.65 16.18 46.36
N ARG A 93 -11.31 15.36 45.54
CA ARG A 93 -11.05 13.94 45.30
C ARG A 93 -11.59 13.56 43.93
N ALA A 94 -10.91 12.66 43.24
CA ALA A 94 -11.35 12.08 41.99
C ALA A 94 -11.23 10.55 42.01
N VAL A 95 -12.00 9.90 41.16
CA VAL A 95 -11.88 8.47 40.87
C VAL A 95 -12.09 8.28 39.38
N VAL A 96 -11.20 7.56 38.72
CA VAL A 96 -11.38 7.13 37.34
C VAL A 96 -11.69 5.63 37.31
N ALA A 97 -12.72 5.26 36.56
CA ALA A 97 -13.13 3.88 36.36
C ALA A 97 -13.11 3.53 34.87
N GLY A 98 -12.65 2.33 34.55
CA GLY A 98 -12.81 1.75 33.22
C GLY A 98 -14.21 1.14 33.08
N LEU A 99 -15.02 1.68 32.17
CA LEU A 99 -16.36 1.18 31.86
C LEU A 99 -16.41 0.63 30.44
N ARG A 100 -17.49 -0.09 30.10
CA ARG A 100 -17.74 -0.60 28.74
C ARG A 100 -19.06 -0.07 28.20
N ARG A 101 -19.07 0.33 26.93
CA ARG A 101 -20.28 0.69 26.18
C ARG A 101 -21.07 -0.58 25.81
N GLY A 102 -22.31 -0.40 25.38
CA GLY A 102 -23.18 -1.51 24.93
C GLY A 102 -22.62 -2.32 23.76
N ASN A 103 -21.72 -1.73 22.96
CA ASN A 103 -20.98 -2.39 21.88
C ASN A 103 -19.71 -3.15 22.35
N GLY A 104 -19.43 -3.20 23.66
CA GLY A 104 -18.28 -3.87 24.27
C GLY A 104 -16.99 -3.04 24.33
N GLU A 105 -16.96 -1.83 23.75
CA GLU A 105 -15.79 -0.94 23.77
C GLU A 105 -15.54 -0.38 25.17
N ALA A 106 -14.29 -0.46 25.64
CA ALA A 106 -13.88 0.09 26.94
C ALA A 106 -13.52 1.58 26.83
N TYR A 107 -13.91 2.37 27.84
CA TYR A 107 -13.58 3.79 27.98
C TYR A 107 -13.35 4.18 29.45
N LEU A 108 -12.71 5.31 29.70
CA LEU A 108 -12.53 5.85 31.05
C LEU A 108 -13.64 6.84 31.41
N ALA A 109 -14.18 6.73 32.62
CA ALA A 109 -15.11 7.65 33.23
C ALA A 109 -14.52 8.25 34.51
N ALA A 110 -14.58 9.58 34.66
CA ALA A 110 -14.09 10.30 35.83
C ALA A 110 -15.24 10.78 36.72
N TYR A 111 -15.12 10.50 38.02
CA TYR A 111 -16.00 10.97 39.07
C TYR A 111 -15.23 11.97 39.90
N VAL A 112 -15.69 13.21 39.94
CA VAL A 112 -14.94 14.30 40.56
C VAL A 112 -15.77 14.97 41.63
N GLU A 113 -15.20 15.05 42.82
CA GLU A 113 -15.70 15.89 43.89
C GLU A 113 -14.90 17.20 43.93
N PRO A 114 -15.53 18.36 43.72
CA PRO A 114 -14.83 19.62 43.64
C PRO A 114 -14.48 20.19 45.02
N SER A 115 -13.41 20.97 45.11
CA SER A 115 -12.94 21.63 46.34
C SER A 115 -13.81 22.82 46.78
N ALA A 116 -14.63 23.35 45.87
CA ALA A 116 -15.68 24.33 46.13
C ALA A 116 -16.95 23.91 45.38
N PRO A 117 -18.15 24.27 45.87
CA PRO A 117 -19.40 23.93 45.19
C PRO A 117 -19.39 24.45 43.75
N VAL A 118 -19.47 23.54 42.78
CA VAL A 118 -19.82 23.86 41.40
C VAL A 118 -21.34 23.99 41.36
N GLY A 119 -21.84 25.06 40.73
CA GLY A 119 -23.27 25.36 40.71
C GLY A 119 -24.14 24.17 40.25
N PRO A 120 -25.43 24.15 40.62
CA PRO A 120 -26.32 23.04 40.28
C PRO A 120 -26.65 22.97 38.78
N GLY A 121 -26.27 23.99 37.99
CA GLY A 121 -26.50 24.03 36.56
C GLY A 121 -25.64 23.01 35.80
N GLU A 122 -26.27 22.33 34.85
CA GLU A 122 -25.59 21.35 34.00
C GLU A 122 -24.46 21.97 33.17
N GLU A 123 -24.61 23.23 32.76
CA GLU A 123 -23.61 24.00 32.01
C GLU A 123 -22.37 24.34 32.85
N GLU A 124 -22.55 24.65 34.14
CA GLU A 124 -21.46 24.94 35.07
C GLU A 124 -20.63 23.68 35.34
N ARG A 125 -21.31 22.53 35.56
CA ARG A 125 -20.67 21.22 35.73
C ARG A 125 -19.95 20.76 34.46
N ARG A 126 -20.54 21.01 33.27
CA ARG A 126 -19.92 20.72 31.97
C ARG A 126 -18.67 21.56 31.75
N THR A 127 -18.73 22.86 32.04
CA THR A 127 -17.58 23.78 31.93
C THR A 127 -16.44 23.35 32.84
N PHE A 128 -16.76 22.94 34.07
CA PHE A 128 -15.77 22.43 35.00
C PHE A 128 -15.10 21.13 34.49
N ALA A 129 -15.88 20.19 33.96
CA ALA A 129 -15.36 18.96 33.36
C ALA A 129 -14.51 19.22 32.08
N ALA A 130 -14.92 20.16 31.23
CA ALA A 130 -14.18 20.53 30.02
C ALA A 130 -12.81 21.15 30.37
N ARG A 131 -12.73 22.00 31.40
CA ARG A 131 -11.46 22.53 31.91
C ARG A 131 -10.53 21.40 32.36
N LEU A 132 -11.02 20.48 33.19
CA LEU A 132 -10.23 19.35 33.67
C LEU A 132 -9.78 18.42 32.53
N THR A 133 -10.63 18.24 31.51
CA THR A 133 -10.29 17.46 30.30
C THR A 133 -9.12 18.10 29.54
N GLY A 134 -9.14 19.43 29.35
CA GLY A 134 -8.03 20.16 28.72
C GLY A 134 -6.73 20.06 29.51
N GLU A 135 -6.80 20.17 30.84
CA GLU A 135 -5.64 20.02 31.73
C GLU A 135 -5.05 18.60 31.73
N LEU A 136 -5.90 17.57 31.64
CA LEU A 136 -5.47 16.18 31.49
C LEU A 136 -4.85 15.92 30.11
N ALA A 137 -5.47 16.40 29.03
CA ALA A 137 -4.96 16.21 27.67
C ALA A 137 -3.59 16.87 27.45
N ALA A 138 -3.27 17.92 28.20
CA ALA A 138 -1.94 18.54 28.20
C ALA A 138 -0.86 17.73 28.92
N ARG A 139 -1.25 16.76 29.76
CA ARG A 139 -0.33 16.00 30.66
C ARG A 139 -0.30 14.50 30.40
N LEU A 140 -1.33 13.96 29.76
CA LEU A 140 -1.52 12.54 29.52
C LEU A 140 -1.78 12.25 28.04
N PRO A 141 -1.32 11.09 27.53
CA PRO A 141 -1.75 10.56 26.24
C PRO A 141 -3.29 10.48 26.10
N ASP A 142 -3.82 10.68 24.89
CA ASP A 142 -5.28 10.73 24.61
C ASP A 142 -6.07 9.51 25.15
N TYR A 143 -5.47 8.32 25.13
CA TYR A 143 -6.15 7.10 25.62
C TYR A 143 -6.28 7.02 27.15
N LEU A 144 -5.60 7.89 27.90
CA LEU A 144 -5.72 8.03 29.36
C LEU A 144 -6.67 9.17 29.77
N VAL A 145 -7.17 9.96 28.83
CA VAL A 145 -8.10 11.06 29.10
C VAL A 145 -9.55 10.53 29.20
N PRO A 146 -10.26 10.75 30.32
CA PRO A 146 -11.65 10.30 30.49
C PRO A 146 -12.62 10.93 29.51
N ARG A 147 -13.52 10.10 28.95
CA ARG A 147 -14.54 10.51 27.96
C ARG A 147 -15.95 10.63 28.54
N ALA A 148 -16.10 10.34 29.82
CA ALA A 148 -17.33 10.53 30.56
C ALA A 148 -17.01 11.14 31.92
N TRP A 149 -17.84 12.06 32.38
CA TRP A 149 -17.60 12.81 33.61
C TRP A 149 -18.85 12.85 34.47
N ARG A 150 -18.66 12.75 35.78
CA ARG A 150 -19.73 13.02 36.75
C ARG A 150 -19.17 13.86 37.89
N ILE A 151 -19.67 15.08 38.01
CA ILE A 151 -19.35 15.95 39.14
C ILE A 151 -20.32 15.60 40.27
N VAL A 152 -19.80 15.11 41.38
CA VAL A 152 -20.59 14.68 42.54
C VAL A 152 -20.32 15.60 43.72
N ASP A 153 -21.33 15.79 44.57
CA ASP A 153 -21.18 16.61 45.76
C ASP A 153 -20.32 15.90 46.82
N ALA A 154 -20.35 14.56 46.85
CA ALA A 154 -19.47 13.71 47.63
C ALA A 154 -19.30 12.32 47.00
N LEU A 155 -18.07 11.79 46.96
CA LEU A 155 -17.84 10.41 46.52
C LEU A 155 -18.41 9.41 47.56
N PRO A 156 -19.14 8.37 47.12
CA PRO A 156 -19.76 7.40 48.03
C PRO A 156 -18.68 6.57 48.74
N LEU A 157 -18.71 6.56 50.08
CA LEU A 157 -17.82 5.73 50.90
C LEU A 157 -18.61 4.59 51.56
N ASN A 158 -17.98 3.44 51.75
CA ASN A 158 -18.50 2.33 52.53
C ASN A 158 -18.29 2.56 54.04
N ALA A 159 -18.80 1.65 54.87
CA ALA A 159 -18.73 1.73 56.34
C ALA A 159 -17.29 1.79 56.90
N ASN A 160 -16.27 1.43 56.11
CA ASN A 160 -14.86 1.48 56.48
C ASN A 160 -14.14 2.72 55.93
N GLY A 161 -14.87 3.70 55.38
CA GLY A 161 -14.31 4.94 54.84
C GLY A 161 -13.60 4.78 53.49
N LYS A 162 -13.70 3.62 52.82
CA LYS A 162 -13.17 3.38 51.48
C LYS A 162 -14.24 3.65 50.42
N LEU A 163 -13.84 3.99 49.20
CA LEU A 163 -14.76 4.23 48.09
C LEU A 163 -15.67 3.02 47.82
N ASP A 164 -16.97 3.26 47.71
CA ASP A 164 -17.98 2.28 47.31
C ASP A 164 -18.33 2.44 45.83
N ARG A 165 -17.60 1.72 44.97
CA ARG A 165 -17.73 1.80 43.51
C ARG A 165 -19.09 1.32 43.00
N SER A 166 -19.79 0.47 43.76
CA SER A 166 -21.13 -0.03 43.38
C SER A 166 -22.22 1.05 43.45
N ARG A 167 -21.92 2.16 44.13
CA ARG A 167 -22.83 3.28 44.35
C ARG A 167 -22.45 4.52 43.55
N LEU A 168 -21.48 4.41 42.64
CA LEU A 168 -21.15 5.49 41.72
C LEU A 168 -22.34 5.69 40.76
N PRO A 169 -22.82 6.94 40.60
CA PRO A 169 -23.86 7.24 39.61
C PRO A 169 -23.36 6.97 38.19
N ASP A 170 -24.24 6.78 37.22
CA ASP A 170 -23.81 6.68 35.81
C ASP A 170 -23.13 7.98 35.39
N PRO A 171 -22.04 7.96 34.60
CA PRO A 171 -21.35 9.19 34.17
C PRO A 171 -22.06 9.82 32.97
N ASP A 172 -22.13 11.16 32.91
CA ASP A 172 -22.63 11.83 31.71
C ASP A 172 -21.50 11.89 30.68
N LEU A 173 -21.82 11.60 29.41
CA LEU A 173 -20.91 11.89 28.31
C LEU A 173 -20.89 13.41 28.15
N VAL A 174 -19.84 14.06 28.65
CA VAL A 174 -19.61 15.48 28.41
C VAL A 174 -19.14 15.63 26.97
N THR A 175 -19.98 16.22 26.13
CA THR A 175 -19.60 16.77 24.83
C THR A 175 -19.01 18.17 25.02
N ALA A 176 -17.98 18.47 24.22
CA ALA A 176 -17.24 19.72 24.04
C ALA A 176 -16.01 19.99 24.96
N VAL A 177 -14.85 20.09 24.31
CA VAL A 177 -13.79 21.06 24.64
C VAL A 177 -13.94 22.20 23.62
N PRO A 178 -14.17 23.46 24.02
CA PRO A 178 -14.07 24.58 23.09
C PRO A 178 -12.59 24.83 22.75
N THR A 179 -12.19 24.61 21.50
CA THR A 179 -10.98 25.23 20.96
C THR A 179 -11.19 26.75 20.86
N ALA A 180 -10.22 27.51 21.36
CA ALA A 180 -10.28 28.97 21.53
C ALA A 180 -10.73 29.74 20.25
N PRO A 181 -11.46 30.86 20.38
CA PRO A 181 -11.78 31.72 19.25
C PRO A 181 -10.58 32.57 18.85
N HIS A 182 -10.30 32.64 17.55
CA HIS A 182 -9.65 33.82 16.98
C HIS A 182 -10.58 35.02 17.15
N THR A 183 -10.06 36.05 17.82
CA THR A 183 -10.71 37.34 17.98
C THR A 183 -10.87 38.01 16.62
N ASP A 184 -12.10 38.31 16.24
CA ASP A 184 -12.48 39.66 15.82
C ASP A 184 -13.96 39.87 16.14
N GLY A 185 -14.23 40.95 16.89
CA GLY A 185 -15.55 41.29 17.38
C GLY A 185 -16.41 42.00 16.35
N THR A 186 -17.71 41.76 16.39
CA THR A 186 -18.74 42.80 16.61
C THR A 186 -20.13 42.17 16.76
N ASP A 187 -20.75 42.47 17.90
CA ASP A 187 -22.17 42.73 18.18
C ASP A 187 -23.30 41.86 17.58
N GLY A 188 -24.00 41.18 18.50
CA GLY A 188 -25.36 41.61 18.84
C GLY A 188 -26.55 41.02 18.06
N ALA A 189 -27.21 40.04 18.70
CA ALA A 189 -28.66 39.81 18.71
C ALA A 189 -29.39 39.38 17.41
N ALA A 190 -29.98 38.18 17.42
CA ALA A 190 -31.45 38.02 17.52
C ALA A 190 -31.84 36.53 17.42
N ARG A 191 -32.63 36.08 18.40
CA ARG A 191 -33.49 34.90 18.27
C ARG A 191 -34.52 35.19 17.17
N ASN A 192 -34.65 34.33 16.16
CA ASN A 192 -35.85 34.30 15.32
C ASN A 192 -36.29 32.87 15.03
N ALA A 193 -37.61 32.71 15.19
CA ALA A 193 -38.43 31.54 14.93
C ALA A 193 -38.50 31.19 13.42
N PRO A 194 -39.09 30.06 13.02
CA PRO A 194 -38.83 29.42 11.73
C PRO A 194 -39.61 30.09 10.60
N SER A 195 -38.89 30.45 9.53
CA SER A 195 -39.50 30.76 8.23
C SER A 195 -39.56 29.48 7.38
N ALA A 196 -40.66 29.29 6.65
CA ALA A 196 -40.90 28.15 5.78
C ALA A 196 -39.81 28.00 4.70
N PRO A 197 -39.43 26.77 4.29
CA PRO A 197 -38.32 26.57 3.38
C PRO A 197 -38.66 26.97 1.94
N ALA A 198 -37.67 27.50 1.23
CA ALA A 198 -37.73 27.73 -0.21
C ALA A 198 -37.56 26.38 -0.97
N PRO A 199 -37.88 26.29 -2.28
CA PRO A 199 -37.97 25.01 -3.02
C PRO A 199 -36.65 24.21 -3.19
N GLY A 200 -35.54 24.65 -2.59
CA GLY A 200 -34.25 23.93 -2.56
C GLY A 200 -33.80 23.49 -1.16
N ASP A 201 -34.53 23.83 -0.09
CA ASP A 201 -34.15 23.46 1.29
C ASP A 201 -34.54 22.01 1.66
N ASN A 202 -35.40 21.35 0.87
CA ASN A 202 -35.85 19.99 1.16
C ASN A 202 -34.72 18.97 0.99
N ASP A 203 -33.89 19.08 -0.05
CA ASP A 203 -32.76 18.16 -0.27
C ASP A 203 -31.69 18.30 0.83
N ARG A 204 -31.38 19.53 1.25
CA ARG A 204 -30.46 19.78 2.37
C ARG A 204 -30.99 19.27 3.70
N ALA A 205 -32.29 19.50 3.95
CA ALA A 205 -32.94 19.02 5.16
C ALA A 205 -33.03 17.49 5.20
N ASP A 206 -33.21 16.84 4.06
CA ASP A 206 -33.29 15.38 3.92
C ASP A 206 -31.92 14.72 4.05
N VAL A 207 -30.88 15.25 3.38
CA VAL A 207 -29.48 14.81 3.53
C VAL A 207 -29.02 14.98 4.98
N GLY A 208 -29.28 16.14 5.59
CA GLY A 208 -28.91 16.41 6.97
C GLY A 208 -29.66 15.54 7.99
N ARG A 209 -30.91 15.15 7.68
CA ARG A 209 -31.66 14.18 8.50
C ARG A 209 -31.03 12.80 8.41
N ARG A 210 -30.74 12.31 7.20
CA ARG A 210 -30.19 10.97 6.99
C ARG A 210 -28.79 10.84 7.58
N LEU A 211 -27.91 11.83 7.38
CA LEU A 211 -26.59 11.85 8.01
C LEU A 211 -26.68 11.76 9.54
N ARG A 212 -27.62 12.48 10.16
CA ARG A 212 -27.83 12.43 11.60
C ARG A 212 -28.21 11.04 12.09
N GLU A 213 -29.05 10.34 11.34
CA GLU A 213 -29.43 8.95 11.63
C GLU A 213 -28.23 8.00 11.50
N LEU A 214 -27.42 8.15 10.45
CA LEU A 214 -26.20 7.36 10.27
C LEU A 214 -25.22 7.55 11.44
N TRP A 215 -24.99 8.79 11.87
CA TRP A 215 -24.14 9.07 13.03
C TRP A 215 -24.71 8.45 14.31
N ALA A 216 -26.02 8.57 14.52
CA ALA A 216 -26.70 8.00 15.68
C ALA A 216 -26.56 6.48 15.74
N GLU A 217 -26.67 5.80 14.60
CA GLU A 217 -26.49 4.36 14.46
C GLU A 217 -25.04 3.93 14.72
N GLU A 218 -24.04 4.66 14.17
CA GLU A 218 -22.62 4.36 14.40
C GLU A 218 -22.23 4.52 15.88
N PHE A 219 -22.81 5.49 16.58
CA PHE A 219 -22.51 5.79 17.98
C PHE A 219 -23.44 5.13 18.99
N GLY A 220 -24.56 4.54 18.54
CA GLY A 220 -25.57 3.94 19.42
C GLY A 220 -26.25 4.95 20.34
N ILE A 221 -26.46 6.19 19.87
CA ILE A 221 -27.07 7.29 20.63
C ILE A 221 -28.36 7.77 19.96
N ASP A 222 -29.25 8.42 20.71
CA ASP A 222 -30.47 9.00 20.14
C ASP A 222 -30.12 10.11 19.14
N PRO A 223 -30.62 10.08 17.88
CA PRO A 223 -30.35 11.10 16.87
C PRO A 223 -30.64 12.53 17.34
N ARG A 224 -31.61 12.73 18.25
CA ARG A 224 -31.96 14.05 18.81
C ARG A 224 -30.85 14.65 19.67
N ARG A 225 -29.87 13.85 20.09
CA ARG A 225 -28.71 14.29 20.86
C ARG A 225 -27.54 14.76 19.99
N ILE A 226 -27.67 14.68 18.66
CA ILE A 226 -26.65 15.09 17.69
C ILE A 226 -27.06 16.43 17.08
N GLY A 227 -26.45 17.49 17.57
CA GLY A 227 -26.53 18.84 17.04
C GLY A 227 -25.84 18.97 15.68
N PRO A 228 -26.24 19.95 14.85
CA PRO A 228 -25.58 20.21 13.57
C PRO A 228 -24.11 20.60 13.71
N ASP A 229 -23.71 21.25 14.80
CA ASP A 229 -22.32 21.69 15.04
C ASP A 229 -21.51 20.68 15.85
N ASP A 230 -22.09 19.53 16.20
CA ASP A 230 -21.39 18.49 16.96
C ASP A 230 -20.31 17.87 16.10
N SER A 231 -19.10 17.79 16.65
CA SER A 231 -17.97 17.11 16.02
C SER A 231 -18.10 15.59 16.16
N PHE A 232 -17.88 14.87 15.06
CA PHE A 232 -17.87 13.41 15.01
C PHE A 232 -16.89 12.81 16.01
N PHE A 233 -15.74 13.45 16.21
CA PHE A 233 -14.70 12.97 17.13
C PHE A 233 -15.08 13.23 18.59
N ASP A 234 -15.83 14.29 18.87
CA ASP A 234 -16.33 14.61 20.21
C ASP A 234 -17.38 13.61 20.67
N LEU A 235 -18.12 13.01 19.73
CA LEU A 235 -19.09 11.93 19.99
C LEU A 235 -18.42 10.55 20.19
N GLY A 236 -17.10 10.48 20.07
CA GLY A 236 -16.33 9.24 20.22
C GLY A 236 -15.85 8.63 18.91
N GLY A 237 -15.98 9.34 17.79
CA GLY A 237 -15.48 8.93 16.49
C GLY A 237 -13.98 8.67 16.46
N HIS A 238 -13.56 7.75 15.61
CA HIS A 238 -12.16 7.46 15.29
C HIS A 238 -12.05 7.02 13.84
N SER A 239 -10.82 6.81 13.34
CA SER A 239 -10.59 6.50 11.91
C SER A 239 -11.42 5.34 11.37
N ILE A 240 -11.61 4.27 12.15
CA ILE A 240 -12.46 3.14 11.73
C ILE A 240 -13.96 3.49 11.68
N THR A 241 -14.51 4.23 12.66
CA THR A 241 -15.93 4.64 12.62
C THR A 241 -16.17 5.76 11.61
N ALA A 242 -15.19 6.64 11.39
CA ALA A 242 -15.23 7.65 10.34
C ALA A 242 -15.23 6.99 8.94
N MET A 243 -14.36 6.01 8.71
CA MET A 243 -14.32 5.26 7.45
C MET A 243 -15.61 4.47 7.22
N ARG A 244 -16.16 3.83 8.26
CA ARG A 244 -17.46 3.16 8.20
C ARG A 244 -18.58 4.13 7.84
N LEU A 245 -18.64 5.27 8.51
CA LEU A 245 -19.64 6.29 8.23
C LEU A 245 -19.54 6.80 6.80
N VAL A 246 -18.33 7.13 6.31
CA VAL A 246 -18.12 7.61 4.93
C VAL A 246 -18.53 6.56 3.90
N ASN A 247 -18.23 5.28 4.14
CA ASN A 247 -18.68 4.19 3.28
C ASN A 247 -20.21 4.07 3.26
N ARG A 248 -20.86 4.21 4.42
CA ARG A 248 -22.34 4.19 4.50
C ARG A 248 -22.98 5.42 3.84
N VAL A 249 -22.34 6.58 3.91
CA VAL A 249 -22.76 7.77 3.16
C VAL A 249 -22.65 7.52 1.65
N ARG A 250 -21.59 6.87 1.17
CA ARG A 250 -21.47 6.47 -0.23
C ARG A 250 -22.57 5.48 -0.64
N GLU A 251 -22.82 4.46 0.19
CA GLU A 251 -23.81 3.41 -0.10
C GLU A 251 -25.26 3.91 -0.07
N GLU A 252 -25.59 4.77 0.90
CA GLU A 252 -26.97 5.14 1.18
C GLU A 252 -27.39 6.50 0.64
N LEU A 253 -26.43 7.43 0.48
CA LEU A 253 -26.68 8.76 -0.08
C LEU A 253 -26.08 8.93 -1.48
N GLY A 254 -25.37 7.91 -2.00
CA GLY A 254 -24.79 7.95 -3.35
C GLY A 254 -23.72 9.03 -3.53
N ALA A 255 -23.17 9.56 -2.45
CA ALA A 255 -22.29 10.72 -2.47
C ALA A 255 -20.95 10.41 -1.81
N GLU A 256 -19.86 10.83 -2.44
CA GLU A 256 -18.52 10.68 -1.88
C GLU A 256 -18.20 11.80 -0.89
N TYR A 257 -17.64 11.42 0.25
CA TYR A 257 -17.16 12.37 1.24
C TYR A 257 -15.68 12.11 1.52
N PRO A 258 -14.75 12.97 1.07
CA PRO A 258 -13.33 12.71 1.21
C PRO A 258 -12.92 12.72 2.69
N MET A 259 -12.17 11.69 3.10
CA MET A 259 -11.70 11.54 4.49
C MET A 259 -10.94 12.78 4.97
N LEU A 260 -10.13 13.41 4.12
CA LEU A 260 -9.42 14.64 4.49
C LEU A 260 -10.40 15.79 4.85
N GLY A 261 -11.48 15.94 4.07
CA GLY A 261 -12.54 16.91 4.35
C GLY A 261 -13.31 16.58 5.64
N PHE A 262 -13.45 15.30 5.95
CA PHE A 262 -14.04 14.82 7.20
C PHE A 262 -13.19 15.16 8.43
N TYR A 263 -11.87 15.13 8.30
CA TYR A 263 -10.97 15.51 9.39
C TYR A 263 -10.82 17.03 9.55
N GLN A 264 -10.93 17.80 8.46
CA GLN A 264 -10.83 19.26 8.49
C GLN A 264 -12.06 19.91 9.14
N GLU A 265 -13.26 19.44 8.81
CA GLU A 265 -14.52 19.95 9.35
C GLU A 265 -15.43 18.78 9.77
N PRO A 266 -15.18 18.17 10.94
CA PRO A 266 -15.84 16.93 11.35
C PRO A 266 -17.26 17.16 11.90
N THR A 267 -18.02 18.13 11.41
CA THR A 267 -19.36 18.44 11.93
C THR A 267 -20.47 17.91 11.02
N LEU A 268 -21.61 17.58 11.62
CA LEU A 268 -22.79 17.13 10.88
C LEU A 268 -23.24 18.21 9.86
N ARG A 269 -23.13 19.49 10.22
CA ARG A 269 -23.45 20.64 9.36
C ARG A 269 -22.50 20.73 8.17
N ALA A 270 -21.19 20.66 8.40
CA ALA A 270 -20.21 20.70 7.30
C ALA A 270 -20.40 19.54 6.32
N MET A 271 -20.66 18.33 6.84
CA MET A 271 -21.03 17.19 6.01
C MET A 271 -22.32 17.44 5.21
N THR A 272 -23.36 17.92 5.88
CA THR A 272 -24.65 18.21 5.24
C THR A 272 -24.48 19.25 4.14
N ASP A 273 -23.78 20.35 4.41
CA ASP A 273 -23.64 21.47 3.48
C ASP A 273 -22.84 21.07 2.24
N ARG A 274 -21.79 20.27 2.43
CA ARG A 274 -20.96 19.77 1.34
C ARG A 274 -21.68 18.71 0.49
N LEU A 275 -22.53 17.89 1.10
CA LEU A 275 -23.33 16.90 0.37
C LEU A 275 -24.59 17.50 -0.27
N SER A 276 -25.12 18.60 0.27
CA SER A 276 -26.31 19.28 -0.25
C SER A 276 -25.99 20.33 -1.32
N GLY A 277 -24.73 20.77 -1.41
CA GLY A 277 -24.23 21.64 -2.48
C GLY A 277 -23.93 20.91 -3.80
N ALA A 278 -24.09 19.58 -3.85
CA ALA A 278 -23.85 18.78 -5.04
C ALA A 278 -25.09 18.76 -5.98
N ALA A 279 -25.40 19.91 -6.58
CA ALA A 279 -26.28 19.99 -7.74
C ALA A 279 -25.46 20.41 -8.98
N GLY A 280 -25.06 19.42 -9.80
CA GLY A 280 -24.41 19.59 -11.11
C GLY A 280 -22.88 19.44 -11.10
N PRO A 281 -22.28 18.75 -12.10
CA PRO A 281 -20.84 18.51 -12.14
C PRO A 281 -20.09 19.79 -12.52
N SER A 282 -19.40 20.36 -11.54
CA SER A 282 -18.11 21.01 -11.78
C SER A 282 -17.11 20.24 -10.93
N ALA A 283 -16.65 19.10 -11.45
CA ALA A 283 -15.60 18.31 -10.84
C ALA A 283 -14.32 19.15 -10.80
N ALA A 284 -13.83 19.42 -9.60
CA ALA A 284 -12.49 19.95 -9.42
C ALA A 284 -11.50 18.85 -9.84
N VAL A 285 -10.48 19.22 -10.63
CA VAL A 285 -9.36 18.32 -10.97
C VAL A 285 -8.84 17.65 -9.70
N ARG A 286 -8.93 16.32 -9.64
CA ARG A 286 -8.35 15.54 -8.55
C ARG A 286 -6.84 15.47 -8.76
N GLY A 287 -6.05 15.89 -7.78
CA GLY A 287 -4.59 15.96 -7.92
C GLY A 287 -3.85 15.62 -6.64
N GLY A 288 -2.55 15.36 -6.76
CA GLY A 288 -1.71 14.97 -5.63
C GLY A 288 -0.23 14.92 -6.00
N PRO A 289 0.64 14.52 -5.05
CA PRO A 289 2.05 14.31 -5.34
C PRO A 289 2.21 13.20 -6.39
N ALA A 290 3.20 13.30 -7.25
CA ALA A 290 3.56 12.20 -8.12
C ALA A 290 4.21 11.06 -7.30
N THR A 291 3.97 9.83 -7.72
CA THR A 291 4.72 8.66 -7.22
C THR A 291 6.20 8.78 -7.57
N GLU A 292 7.04 8.00 -6.89
CA GLU A 292 8.47 7.90 -7.21
C GLU A 292 8.70 7.49 -8.68
N GLN A 293 7.90 6.53 -9.19
CA GLN A 293 8.03 6.07 -10.58
C GLN A 293 7.54 7.12 -11.57
N GLN A 294 6.42 7.80 -11.30
CA GLN A 294 5.99 8.94 -12.14
C GLN A 294 7.07 10.02 -12.20
N THR A 295 7.65 10.39 -11.05
CA THR A 295 8.76 11.37 -10.98
C THR A 295 9.96 10.92 -11.79
N ARG A 296 10.37 9.66 -11.64
CA ARG A 296 11.48 9.07 -12.40
C ARG A 296 11.23 9.12 -13.90
N PHE A 297 10.09 8.63 -14.36
CA PHE A 297 9.78 8.59 -15.78
C PHE A 297 9.55 9.97 -16.37
N ALA A 298 9.01 10.94 -15.61
CA ALA A 298 8.95 12.33 -16.03
C ALA A 298 10.34 12.93 -16.27
N GLN A 299 11.29 12.70 -15.34
CA GLN A 299 12.67 13.16 -15.48
C GLN A 299 13.38 12.51 -16.68
N LEU A 300 13.26 11.19 -16.81
CA LEU A 300 13.85 10.45 -17.94
C LEU A 300 13.25 10.90 -19.27
N HIS A 301 11.93 11.05 -19.34
CA HIS A 301 11.23 11.53 -20.53
C HIS A 301 11.71 12.93 -20.92
N ALA A 302 11.81 13.86 -19.97
CA ALA A 302 12.25 15.22 -20.22
C ALA A 302 13.72 15.32 -20.68
N ALA A 303 14.58 14.37 -20.29
CA ALA A 303 16.01 14.38 -20.58
C ALA A 303 16.40 13.58 -21.84
N HIS A 304 15.56 12.67 -22.33
CA HIS A 304 15.92 11.74 -23.41
C HIS A 304 15.63 12.33 -24.80
N ALA A 305 16.58 12.21 -25.73
CA ALA A 305 16.43 12.69 -27.11
C ALA A 305 15.37 11.92 -27.93
N SER A 306 15.01 10.72 -27.48
CA SER A 306 14.01 9.84 -28.10
C SER A 306 13.09 9.28 -27.00
N PRO A 307 12.14 10.06 -26.48
CA PRO A 307 11.40 9.69 -25.27
C PRO A 307 10.45 8.49 -25.45
N GLN A 308 10.16 8.08 -26.68
CA GLN A 308 9.35 6.90 -26.99
C GLN A 308 9.95 5.57 -26.47
N VAL A 309 11.24 5.55 -26.09
CA VAL A 309 11.87 4.37 -25.45
C VAL A 309 11.22 3.98 -24.12
N PHE A 310 10.44 4.89 -23.52
CA PHE A 310 9.66 4.65 -22.30
C PHE A 310 8.21 4.24 -22.56
N ASN A 311 7.83 4.02 -23.83
CA ASN A 311 6.55 3.43 -24.18
C ASN A 311 6.56 1.92 -23.88
N VAL A 312 5.40 1.41 -23.52
CA VAL A 312 5.02 -0.01 -23.54
C VAL A 312 4.09 -0.16 -24.73
N ALA A 313 4.46 -0.97 -25.72
CA ALA A 313 3.71 -1.10 -26.96
C ALA A 313 3.32 -2.54 -27.20
N LEU A 314 2.02 -2.81 -27.31
CA LEU A 314 1.45 -4.14 -27.51
C LEU A 314 0.77 -4.20 -28.87
N ARG A 315 1.01 -5.32 -29.58
CA ARG A 315 0.21 -5.75 -30.71
C ARG A 315 -0.68 -6.90 -30.26
N ILE A 316 -1.98 -6.74 -30.45
CA ILE A 316 -2.99 -7.75 -30.11
C ILE A 316 -3.68 -8.15 -31.41
N ASP A 317 -3.32 -9.33 -31.93
CA ASP A 317 -4.02 -9.92 -33.06
C ASP A 317 -5.30 -10.61 -32.57
N LEU A 318 -6.41 -10.34 -33.26
CA LEU A 318 -7.76 -10.77 -32.90
C LEU A 318 -8.40 -11.48 -34.10
N SER A 319 -8.73 -12.75 -33.93
CA SER A 319 -9.39 -13.56 -34.95
C SER A 319 -10.81 -13.94 -34.51
N GLY A 320 -11.81 -13.56 -35.30
CA GLY A 320 -13.24 -13.78 -35.09
C GLY A 320 -14.08 -12.52 -35.37
N LYS A 321 -15.39 -12.61 -35.08
CA LYS A 321 -16.33 -11.50 -35.27
C LYS A 321 -16.21 -10.49 -34.14
N LEU A 322 -15.37 -9.47 -34.35
CA LEU A 322 -15.20 -8.36 -33.42
C LEU A 322 -16.43 -7.44 -33.41
N ASP A 323 -16.96 -7.16 -32.23
CA ASP A 323 -17.94 -6.10 -32.01
C ASP A 323 -17.19 -4.81 -31.64
N VAL A 324 -17.00 -3.93 -32.62
CA VAL A 324 -16.21 -2.70 -32.46
C VAL A 324 -16.86 -1.72 -31.47
N ASP A 325 -18.19 -1.68 -31.42
CA ASP A 325 -18.93 -0.80 -30.50
C ASP A 325 -18.79 -1.31 -29.05
N ALA A 326 -18.89 -2.63 -28.84
CA ALA A 326 -18.64 -3.23 -27.54
C ALA A 326 -17.19 -3.03 -27.08
N LEU A 327 -16.21 -3.11 -28.01
CA LEU A 327 -14.81 -2.81 -27.70
C LEU A 327 -14.63 -1.34 -27.30
N GLY A 328 -15.23 -0.41 -28.04
CA GLY A 328 -15.22 1.02 -27.70
C GLY A 328 -15.85 1.30 -26.33
N ALA A 329 -16.99 0.68 -26.03
CA ALA A 329 -17.65 0.79 -24.72
C ALA A 329 -16.78 0.23 -23.59
N ALA A 330 -16.11 -0.91 -23.81
CA ALA A 330 -15.22 -1.51 -22.85
C ALA A 330 -13.99 -0.64 -22.56
N LEU A 331 -13.39 -0.04 -23.59
CA LEU A 331 -12.27 0.89 -23.45
C LEU A 331 -12.66 2.16 -22.69
N ASN A 332 -13.84 2.71 -22.97
CA ASN A 332 -14.38 3.85 -22.22
C ASN A 332 -14.54 3.53 -20.72
N ALA A 333 -15.14 2.38 -20.40
CA ALA A 333 -15.30 1.94 -19.02
C ALA A 333 -13.94 1.71 -18.32
N LEU A 334 -12.93 1.23 -19.06
CA LEU A 334 -11.58 1.03 -18.53
C LEU A 334 -10.89 2.35 -18.19
N VAL A 335 -10.98 3.36 -19.06
CA VAL A 335 -10.43 4.71 -18.83
C VAL A 335 -11.15 5.45 -17.69
N ASP A 336 -12.46 5.26 -17.57
CA ASP A 336 -13.24 5.82 -16.46
C ASP A 336 -12.79 5.24 -15.12
N ARG A 337 -12.67 3.91 -15.06
CA ARG A 337 -12.30 3.12 -13.87
C ARG A 337 -10.86 3.35 -13.38
N HIS A 338 -9.91 3.58 -14.28
CA HIS A 338 -8.48 3.74 -13.94
C HIS A 338 -7.99 5.15 -14.20
N GLU A 339 -7.86 5.95 -13.13
CA GLU A 339 -7.42 7.34 -13.19
C GLU A 339 -6.05 7.52 -13.83
N SER A 340 -5.18 6.52 -13.72
CA SER A 340 -3.85 6.53 -14.34
C SER A 340 -3.90 6.68 -15.86
N LEU A 341 -4.93 6.16 -16.55
CA LEU A 341 -5.09 6.31 -18.00
C LEU A 341 -5.52 7.73 -18.41
N ARG A 342 -5.91 8.57 -17.45
CA ARG A 342 -6.32 9.96 -17.64
C ARG A 342 -5.55 10.91 -16.74
N THR A 343 -4.31 10.55 -16.39
CA THR A 343 -3.43 11.36 -15.55
C THR A 343 -2.41 12.12 -16.39
N ARG A 344 -2.23 13.41 -16.09
CA ARG A 344 -1.08 14.20 -16.58
C ARG A 344 -0.09 14.48 -15.46
N LEU A 345 1.18 14.69 -15.84
CA LEU A 345 2.24 15.07 -14.90
C LEU A 345 2.58 16.55 -15.06
N VAL A 346 2.57 17.28 -13.95
CA VAL A 346 2.85 18.72 -13.89
C VAL A 346 4.06 18.96 -13.01
N ARG A 347 4.95 19.85 -13.42
CA ARG A 347 6.12 20.25 -12.65
C ARG A 347 5.80 21.51 -11.84
N ASP A 348 6.16 21.50 -10.56
CA ASP A 348 6.05 22.68 -9.72
C ASP A 348 7.19 23.67 -9.97
N GLY A 349 6.84 24.95 -10.16
CA GLY A 349 7.80 26.05 -10.35
C GLY A 349 8.31 26.14 -11.79
N ASP A 350 7.62 26.94 -12.61
CA ASP A 350 7.93 27.19 -14.02
C ASP A 350 9.05 28.24 -14.21
N ASP A 351 10.12 28.15 -13.41
CA ASP A 351 11.27 29.03 -13.49
C ASP A 351 12.39 28.37 -14.32
N GLY A 352 12.08 27.96 -15.55
CA GLY A 352 13.01 27.88 -16.70
C GLY A 352 14.36 27.17 -16.56
N GLY A 353 14.59 26.34 -15.54
CA GLY A 353 15.85 25.65 -15.29
C GLY A 353 15.72 24.13 -15.43
N ALA A 354 16.57 23.53 -16.27
CA ALA A 354 16.67 22.08 -16.43
C ALA A 354 17.11 21.35 -15.13
N ASP A 355 17.69 22.08 -14.17
CA ASP A 355 18.45 21.47 -13.05
C ASP A 355 17.84 21.71 -11.65
N ALA A 356 16.66 22.34 -11.54
CA ALA A 356 15.98 22.43 -10.25
C ALA A 356 15.18 21.14 -9.98
N ALA A 357 15.43 20.49 -8.84
CA ALA A 357 14.66 19.37 -8.29
C ALA A 357 13.22 19.80 -7.93
N GLY A 358 12.44 20.23 -8.92
CA GLY A 358 11.03 20.57 -8.77
C GLY A 358 10.24 19.31 -8.45
N SER A 359 9.29 19.44 -7.52
CA SER A 359 8.34 18.37 -7.22
C SER A 359 7.43 18.17 -8.43
N TRP A 360 7.31 16.92 -8.87
CA TRP A 360 6.29 16.53 -9.82
C TRP A 360 5.00 16.25 -9.08
N ARG A 361 3.88 16.70 -9.65
CA ARG A 361 2.53 16.36 -9.23
C ARG A 361 1.77 15.68 -10.35
N GLN A 362 0.78 14.91 -9.96
CA GLN A 362 -0.14 14.26 -10.88
C GLN A 362 -1.49 14.95 -10.79
N GLU A 363 -2.11 15.14 -11.95
CA GLU A 363 -3.45 15.69 -12.09
C GLU A 363 -4.29 14.71 -12.89
N VAL A 364 -5.40 14.28 -12.30
CA VAL A 364 -6.36 13.38 -12.91
C VAL A 364 -7.35 14.22 -13.71
N LEU A 365 -7.38 13.98 -15.01
CA LEU A 365 -8.26 14.62 -15.95
C LEU A 365 -9.64 13.97 -15.92
N GLU A 366 -10.64 14.73 -16.36
CA GLU A 366 -11.98 14.22 -16.59
C GLU A 366 -11.95 13.09 -17.63
N PRO A 367 -12.75 12.03 -17.44
CA PRO A 367 -12.93 11.01 -18.44
C PRO A 367 -13.36 11.63 -19.77
N ARG A 368 -12.67 11.25 -20.85
CA ARG A 368 -13.05 11.59 -22.22
C ARG A 368 -13.32 10.30 -22.98
N PRO A 369 -14.29 10.30 -23.91
CA PRO A 369 -14.47 9.17 -24.79
C PRO A 369 -13.16 8.81 -25.50
N VAL A 370 -12.84 7.53 -25.49
CA VAL A 370 -11.69 6.96 -26.18
C VAL A 370 -11.89 7.10 -27.68
N ASP A 371 -10.94 7.74 -28.35
CA ASP A 371 -10.90 7.83 -29.81
C ASP A 371 -10.29 6.54 -30.39
N LEU A 372 -11.16 5.55 -30.66
CA LEU A 372 -10.76 4.30 -31.28
C LEU A 372 -10.70 4.46 -32.80
N VAL A 373 -9.54 4.84 -33.32
CA VAL A 373 -9.31 4.98 -34.75
C VAL A 373 -9.30 3.61 -35.43
N VAL A 374 -10.28 3.36 -36.30
CA VAL A 374 -10.37 2.14 -37.12
C VAL A 374 -9.82 2.40 -38.52
N GLU A 375 -8.79 1.65 -38.91
CA GLU A 375 -8.21 1.69 -40.26
C GLU A 375 -8.57 0.40 -41.01
N ASP A 376 -9.30 0.54 -42.11
CA ASP A 376 -9.67 -0.59 -42.95
C ASP A 376 -8.60 -0.87 -44.01
N LEU A 377 -7.88 -1.98 -43.83
CA LEU A 377 -6.82 -2.44 -44.73
C LEU A 377 -7.31 -3.50 -45.73
N THR A 378 -8.59 -3.89 -45.69
CA THR A 378 -9.14 -4.96 -46.55
C THR A 378 -9.06 -4.64 -48.04
N GLY A 379 -8.95 -3.36 -48.41
CA GLY A 379 -8.76 -2.90 -49.79
C GLY A 379 -7.35 -3.13 -50.36
N LEU A 380 -6.36 -3.49 -49.52
CA LEU A 380 -5.00 -3.79 -49.97
C LEU A 380 -4.87 -5.28 -50.31
N PRO A 381 -4.15 -5.66 -51.38
CA PRO A 381 -3.82 -7.07 -51.63
C PRO A 381 -2.77 -7.57 -50.63
N GLU A 382 -2.70 -8.90 -50.42
CA GLU A 382 -1.49 -9.51 -49.84
C GLU A 382 -0.32 -9.42 -50.83
N PRO A 383 0.91 -9.06 -50.43
CA PRO A 383 1.44 -8.87 -49.06
C PRO A 383 1.27 -7.47 -48.45
N GLY A 384 0.68 -6.52 -49.18
CA GLY A 384 0.56 -5.12 -48.76
C GLY A 384 -0.18 -4.90 -47.44
N ARG A 385 -1.18 -5.73 -47.11
CA ARG A 385 -1.84 -5.71 -45.78
C ARG A 385 -0.86 -5.99 -44.64
N ARG A 386 -0.08 -7.07 -44.73
CA ARG A 386 0.93 -7.43 -43.72
C ARG A 386 1.98 -6.34 -43.57
N ASP A 387 2.40 -5.73 -44.68
CA ASP A 387 3.35 -4.63 -44.67
C ASP A 387 2.79 -3.38 -43.99
N ALA A 388 1.51 -3.06 -44.23
CA ALA A 388 0.82 -1.97 -43.56
C ALA A 388 0.69 -2.19 -42.04
N VAL A 389 0.30 -3.39 -41.60
CA VAL A 389 0.24 -3.75 -40.17
C VAL A 389 1.62 -3.61 -39.51
N ARG A 390 2.66 -4.13 -40.15
CA ARG A 390 4.04 -4.00 -39.66
C ARG A 390 4.48 -2.54 -39.59
N SER A 391 4.20 -1.75 -40.62
CA SER A 391 4.52 -0.32 -40.65
C SER A 391 3.77 0.45 -39.55
N ALA A 392 2.50 0.11 -39.29
CA ALA A 392 1.71 0.71 -38.23
C ALA A 392 2.24 0.34 -36.84
N ALA A 393 2.64 -0.92 -36.63
CA ALA A 393 3.30 -1.37 -35.40
C ALA A 393 4.62 -0.63 -35.17
N THR A 394 5.49 -0.53 -36.18
CA THR A 394 6.73 0.27 -36.11
C THR A 394 6.43 1.73 -35.76
N ALA A 395 5.51 2.38 -36.48
CA ALA A 395 5.14 3.76 -36.21
C ALA A 395 4.59 3.95 -34.78
N ALA A 396 3.82 3.00 -34.26
CA ALA A 396 3.31 3.03 -32.88
C ALA A 396 4.44 3.03 -31.83
N THR A 397 5.53 2.33 -32.11
CA THR A 397 6.70 2.27 -31.22
C THR A 397 7.60 3.50 -31.34
N GLU A 398 7.64 4.13 -32.52
CA GLU A 398 8.47 5.29 -32.80
C GLU A 398 7.82 6.61 -32.38
N THR A 399 6.50 6.64 -32.22
CA THR A 399 5.78 7.88 -31.88
C THR A 399 5.80 8.12 -30.36
N PRO A 400 6.35 9.25 -29.88
CA PRO A 400 6.37 9.57 -28.46
C PRO A 400 4.96 9.86 -27.94
N LEU A 401 4.69 9.46 -26.70
CA LEU A 401 3.57 9.91 -25.88
C LEU A 401 3.99 11.13 -25.05
N TYR A 402 3.11 12.06 -24.73
CA TYR A 402 3.43 13.24 -23.92
C TYR A 402 2.67 13.27 -22.58
N PRO A 403 3.19 12.62 -21.52
CA PRO A 403 2.52 12.55 -20.21
C PRO A 403 2.22 13.91 -19.56
N PHE A 404 2.96 14.95 -19.93
CA PHE A 404 2.76 16.31 -19.41
C PHE A 404 1.45 16.94 -19.91
N GLU A 405 0.94 16.45 -21.04
CA GLU A 405 -0.33 16.88 -21.65
C GLU A 405 -1.48 15.92 -21.34
N GLY A 406 -1.20 14.82 -20.63
CA GLY A 406 -2.17 13.74 -20.37
C GLY A 406 -2.25 12.70 -21.49
N ASP A 407 -1.37 12.79 -22.50
CA ASP A 407 -1.23 11.78 -23.55
C ASP A 407 -0.37 10.62 -23.01
N VAL A 408 -1.02 9.71 -22.31
CA VAL A 408 -0.38 8.57 -21.61
C VAL A 408 -0.70 7.21 -22.23
N PHE A 409 -1.63 7.15 -23.19
CA PHE A 409 -1.91 5.95 -23.98
C PHE A 409 -2.48 6.30 -25.35
N ARG A 410 -2.35 5.39 -26.32
CA ARG A 410 -2.95 5.47 -27.65
C ARG A 410 -3.39 4.10 -28.14
N LEU A 411 -4.42 4.10 -28.98
CA LEU A 411 -5.02 2.92 -29.57
C LEU A 411 -5.16 3.08 -31.08
N ARG A 412 -4.95 1.99 -31.82
CA ARG A 412 -5.30 1.88 -33.25
C ARG A 412 -5.85 0.50 -33.53
N LEU A 413 -7.00 0.42 -34.17
CA LEU A 413 -7.60 -0.83 -34.60
C LEU A 413 -7.46 -0.98 -36.12
N LEU A 414 -6.77 -2.01 -36.56
CA LEU A 414 -6.56 -2.31 -37.97
C LEU A 414 -7.45 -3.48 -38.36
N ARG A 415 -8.31 -3.29 -39.35
CA ARG A 415 -9.09 -4.37 -39.94
C ARG A 415 -8.33 -4.96 -41.12
N THR A 416 -7.87 -6.19 -41.00
CA THR A 416 -7.14 -6.87 -42.09
C THR A 416 -8.05 -7.76 -42.91
N ASP A 417 -9.10 -8.32 -42.32
CA ASP A 417 -10.15 -9.11 -42.98
C ASP A 417 -11.53 -8.91 -42.31
N GLU A 418 -12.56 -9.66 -42.71
CA GLU A 418 -13.86 -9.65 -42.03
C GLU A 418 -13.77 -10.14 -40.58
N GLU A 419 -12.93 -11.15 -40.34
CA GLU A 419 -12.73 -11.77 -39.03
C GLU A 419 -11.28 -11.66 -38.54
N GLU A 420 -10.43 -10.84 -39.17
CA GLU A 420 -9.05 -10.64 -38.73
C GLU A 420 -8.80 -9.17 -38.45
N TRP A 421 -8.32 -8.90 -37.24
CA TRP A 421 -8.08 -7.56 -36.72
C TRP A 421 -6.77 -7.50 -35.94
N THR A 422 -6.17 -6.32 -35.87
CA THR A 422 -5.00 -6.05 -35.04
C THR A 422 -5.26 -4.79 -34.23
N LEU A 423 -5.25 -4.89 -32.90
CA LEU A 423 -5.29 -3.75 -31.99
C LEU A 423 -3.86 -3.42 -31.55
N LEU A 424 -3.42 -2.19 -31.83
CA LEU A 424 -2.19 -1.62 -31.31
C LEU A 424 -2.53 -0.79 -30.07
N LEU A 425 -1.92 -1.13 -28.93
CA LEU A 425 -2.05 -0.41 -27.66
C LEU A 425 -0.68 0.09 -27.23
N VAL A 426 -0.52 1.40 -27.12
CA VAL A 426 0.70 2.04 -26.61
C VAL A 426 0.35 2.73 -25.30
N LEU A 427 1.14 2.50 -24.26
CA LEU A 427 1.04 3.12 -22.93
C LEU A 427 2.38 3.76 -22.56
N HIS A 428 2.38 4.79 -21.73
CA HIS A 428 3.62 5.32 -21.17
C HIS A 428 3.96 4.62 -19.84
N HIS A 429 5.23 4.33 -19.59
CA HIS A 429 5.67 3.69 -18.33
C HIS A 429 5.38 4.51 -17.06
N CYS A 430 4.99 5.78 -17.14
CA CYS A 430 4.60 6.54 -15.95
C CYS A 430 3.24 6.12 -15.39
N VAL A 431 2.40 5.43 -16.18
CA VAL A 431 1.05 4.99 -15.79
C VAL A 431 0.92 3.47 -15.76
N CYS A 432 1.90 2.72 -16.25
CA CYS A 432 1.82 1.26 -16.29
C CYS A 432 3.18 0.55 -16.09
N ASP A 433 3.10 -0.66 -15.56
CA ASP A 433 4.13 -1.71 -15.61
C ASP A 433 3.51 -3.00 -16.16
N GLY A 434 4.31 -4.07 -16.27
CA GLY A 434 3.82 -5.36 -16.80
C GLY A 434 2.66 -5.96 -15.99
N TRP A 435 2.59 -5.69 -14.68
CA TRP A 435 1.46 -6.12 -13.85
C TRP A 435 0.21 -5.28 -14.13
N ALA A 436 0.35 -3.98 -14.31
CA ALA A 436 -0.76 -3.12 -14.72
C ALA A 436 -1.31 -3.53 -16.08
N VAL A 437 -0.45 -3.93 -17.03
CA VAL A 437 -0.86 -4.45 -18.34
C VAL A 437 -1.74 -5.69 -18.20
N SER A 438 -1.36 -6.68 -17.38
CA SER A 438 -2.19 -7.88 -17.21
C SER A 438 -3.55 -7.57 -16.57
N ILE A 439 -3.62 -6.60 -15.65
CA ILE A 439 -4.90 -6.09 -15.12
C ILE A 439 -5.73 -5.46 -16.23
N LEU A 440 -5.15 -4.55 -17.02
CA LEU A 440 -5.84 -3.84 -18.09
C LEU A 440 -6.42 -4.82 -19.12
N LEU A 441 -5.64 -5.82 -19.54
CA LEU A 441 -6.06 -6.83 -20.51
C LEU A 441 -7.20 -7.72 -19.96
N ARG A 442 -7.09 -8.20 -18.72
CA ARG A 442 -8.14 -9.00 -18.08
C ARG A 442 -9.43 -8.20 -17.87
N GLU A 443 -9.33 -6.95 -17.43
CA GLU A 443 -10.51 -6.10 -17.24
C GLU A 443 -11.14 -5.70 -18.58
N LEU A 444 -10.34 -5.44 -19.61
CA LEU A 444 -10.83 -5.22 -20.98
C LEU A 444 -11.65 -6.41 -21.47
N ALA A 445 -11.18 -7.63 -21.25
CA ALA A 445 -11.91 -8.85 -21.60
C ALA A 445 -13.28 -8.95 -20.92
N ALA A 446 -13.32 -8.70 -19.60
CA ALA A 446 -14.56 -8.73 -18.82
C ALA A 446 -15.54 -7.63 -19.25
N LEU A 447 -15.05 -6.42 -19.49
CA LEU A 447 -15.85 -5.27 -19.93
C LEU A 447 -16.39 -5.48 -21.34
N TYR A 448 -15.58 -6.00 -22.26
CA TYR A 448 -16.00 -6.33 -23.62
C TYR A 448 -17.08 -7.42 -23.62
N GLY A 449 -16.90 -8.48 -22.82
CA GLY A 449 -17.90 -9.54 -22.67
C GLY A 449 -19.25 -9.01 -22.15
N ALA A 450 -19.22 -8.12 -21.15
CA ALA A 450 -20.41 -7.49 -20.60
C ALA A 450 -21.11 -6.56 -21.61
N ALA A 451 -20.35 -5.70 -22.28
CA ALA A 451 -20.86 -4.78 -23.29
C ALA A 451 -21.51 -5.55 -24.47
N ARG A 452 -20.84 -6.58 -24.97
CA ARG A 452 -21.33 -7.46 -26.05
C ARG A 452 -22.63 -8.18 -25.66
N ALA A 453 -22.77 -8.56 -24.39
CA ALA A 453 -23.98 -9.21 -23.88
C ALA A 453 -25.11 -8.23 -23.50
N GLY A 454 -24.86 -6.91 -23.54
CA GLY A 454 -25.79 -5.91 -23.03
C GLY A 454 -26.05 -6.02 -21.52
N ALA A 455 -25.05 -6.50 -20.75
CA ALA A 455 -25.14 -6.77 -19.32
C ALA A 455 -24.16 -5.90 -18.52
N GLY A 456 -24.34 -5.84 -17.20
CA GLY A 456 -23.34 -5.26 -16.29
C GLY A 456 -22.10 -6.15 -16.17
N HIS A 457 -20.94 -5.54 -15.88
CA HIS A 457 -19.71 -6.28 -15.61
C HIS A 457 -19.65 -6.79 -14.17
N ASN A 458 -18.93 -7.89 -13.95
CA ASN A 458 -18.68 -8.45 -12.61
C ASN A 458 -17.30 -8.08 -12.03
N LEU A 459 -16.70 -6.98 -12.49
CA LEU A 459 -15.45 -6.50 -11.90
C LEU A 459 -15.64 -6.16 -10.40
N PRO A 460 -14.61 -6.35 -9.55
CA PRO A 460 -14.64 -5.92 -8.16
C PRO A 460 -14.89 -4.41 -8.01
N SER A 461 -15.19 -3.96 -6.79
CA SER A 461 -15.24 -2.53 -6.45
C SER A 461 -13.98 -1.79 -6.94
N ASP A 462 -14.10 -0.48 -7.15
CA ASP A 462 -13.01 0.33 -7.70
C ASP A 462 -11.71 0.11 -6.92
N PRO A 463 -10.59 -0.17 -7.62
CA PRO A 463 -9.30 -0.31 -6.97
C PRO A 463 -8.88 1.06 -6.40
N PRO A 464 -7.98 1.09 -5.40
CA PRO A 464 -7.29 2.33 -5.05
C PRO A 464 -6.61 2.92 -6.28
N GLN A 465 -6.59 4.24 -6.38
CA GLN A 465 -6.02 4.94 -7.53
C GLN A 465 -4.57 5.39 -7.24
N GLN A 466 -3.91 5.89 -8.29
CA GLN A 466 -2.49 6.23 -8.24
C GLN A 466 -2.20 7.41 -7.28
N VAL A 467 -3.18 8.28 -7.04
CA VAL A 467 -3.09 9.40 -6.08
C VAL A 467 -3.02 8.88 -4.65
N GLU A 468 -3.87 7.92 -4.26
CA GLU A 468 -3.85 7.31 -2.93
C GLU A 468 -2.55 6.55 -2.69
N TYR A 469 -2.06 5.85 -3.71
CA TYR A 469 -0.76 5.18 -3.61
C TYR A 469 0.37 6.18 -3.38
N ALA A 470 0.37 7.33 -4.06
CA ALA A 470 1.40 8.35 -3.87
C ALA A 470 1.43 8.90 -2.43
N HIS A 471 0.27 9.20 -1.85
CA HIS A 471 0.17 9.62 -0.44
C HIS A 471 0.68 8.52 0.51
N TRP A 472 0.26 7.27 0.29
CA TRP A 472 0.75 6.15 1.07
C TRP A 472 2.26 5.98 0.95
N GLN A 473 2.81 6.09 -0.26
CA GLN A 473 4.25 5.94 -0.53
C GLN A 473 5.07 6.96 0.26
N ILE A 474 4.64 8.22 0.28
CA ILE A 474 5.31 9.28 1.05
C ILE A 474 5.32 8.97 2.55
N GLU A 475 4.17 8.53 3.09
CA GLU A 475 4.09 8.15 4.51
C GLU A 475 4.95 6.95 4.88
N GLN A 476 5.10 5.97 3.96
CA GLN A 476 5.99 4.83 4.18
C GLN A 476 7.45 5.23 4.08
N ASP A 477 7.81 6.00 3.06
CA ASP A 477 9.17 6.49 2.86
C ASP A 477 9.64 7.27 4.09
N GLY A 478 8.81 8.15 4.65
CA GLY A 478 9.13 8.90 5.86
C GLY A 478 9.45 8.03 7.09
N ARG A 479 8.98 6.78 7.13
CA ARG A 479 9.23 5.83 8.23
C ARG A 479 10.42 4.89 7.96
N GLU A 480 10.56 4.44 6.71
CA GLU A 480 11.44 3.32 6.36
C GLU A 480 12.74 3.75 5.65
N VAL A 481 12.81 4.97 5.08
CA VAL A 481 13.92 5.37 4.20
C VAL A 481 15.28 5.29 4.88
N ALA A 482 15.38 5.65 6.16
CA ALA A 482 16.63 5.58 6.92
C ALA A 482 17.10 4.13 7.11
N ARG A 483 16.19 3.24 7.54
CA ARG A 483 16.48 1.80 7.71
C ARG A 483 16.94 1.17 6.39
N LYS A 484 16.23 1.43 5.31
CA LYS A 484 16.56 0.93 3.96
C LYS A 484 17.89 1.47 3.46
N THR A 485 18.13 2.77 3.63
CA THR A 485 19.41 3.40 3.25
C THR A 485 20.59 2.78 4.00
N ASP A 486 20.47 2.57 5.32
CA ASP A 486 21.55 1.97 6.13
C ASP A 486 21.85 0.51 5.78
N TYR A 487 20.84 -0.25 5.31
CA TYR A 487 21.08 -1.57 4.74
C TYR A 487 21.90 -1.46 3.45
N TRP A 488 21.46 -0.64 2.48
CA TRP A 488 22.12 -0.55 1.18
C TRP A 488 23.51 0.04 1.23
N LEU A 489 23.77 0.98 2.14
CA LEU A 489 25.12 1.50 2.35
C LEU A 489 26.09 0.40 2.79
N ARG A 490 25.63 -0.56 3.60
CA ARG A 490 26.44 -1.72 4.00
C ARG A 490 26.54 -2.76 2.88
N GLU A 491 25.42 -3.07 2.23
CA GLU A 491 25.39 -4.13 1.21
C GLU A 491 26.16 -3.72 -0.07
N LEU A 492 26.19 -2.43 -0.40
CA LEU A 492 26.88 -1.90 -1.58
C LEU A 492 28.30 -1.38 -1.29
N ASP A 493 28.77 -1.47 -0.05
CA ASP A 493 30.15 -1.08 0.28
C ASP A 493 31.15 -1.94 -0.49
N GLY A 494 32.11 -1.28 -1.16
CA GLY A 494 33.09 -1.92 -2.03
C GLY A 494 32.51 -2.69 -3.23
N ALA A 495 31.25 -2.47 -3.62
CA ALA A 495 30.64 -3.19 -4.73
C ALA A 495 31.17 -2.72 -6.10
N PRO A 496 31.27 -3.62 -7.10
CA PRO A 496 31.69 -3.25 -8.44
C PRO A 496 30.51 -2.66 -9.22
N PHE A 497 30.43 -1.34 -9.29
CA PHE A 497 29.39 -0.62 -10.03
C PHE A 497 29.58 -0.65 -11.56
N THR A 498 30.69 -1.22 -12.04
CA THR A 498 30.94 -1.47 -13.47
C THR A 498 30.85 -2.96 -13.74
N SER A 499 30.33 -3.34 -14.91
CA SER A 499 30.12 -4.76 -15.24
C SER A 499 31.42 -5.55 -15.40
N GLY A 500 32.51 -4.89 -15.82
CA GLY A 500 33.79 -5.56 -16.11
C GLY A 500 33.73 -6.55 -17.27
N LEU A 501 32.59 -6.68 -17.95
CA LEU A 501 32.38 -7.66 -19.01
C LEU A 501 33.26 -7.34 -20.23
N PRO A 502 33.78 -8.36 -20.94
CA PRO A 502 34.47 -8.15 -22.20
C PRO A 502 33.47 -7.65 -23.26
N THR A 503 33.87 -6.65 -24.04
CA THR A 503 33.04 -6.01 -25.07
C THR A 503 33.73 -6.09 -26.43
N ASP A 504 32.96 -6.22 -27.50
CA ASP A 504 33.48 -6.25 -28.88
C ASP A 504 33.92 -4.86 -29.35
N ARG A 505 33.36 -3.83 -28.71
CA ARG A 505 33.64 -2.42 -28.94
C ARG A 505 33.97 -1.73 -27.61
N PRO A 506 34.78 -0.66 -27.60
CA PRO A 506 35.10 0.05 -26.37
C PRO A 506 33.85 0.71 -25.77
N ARG A 507 33.72 0.68 -24.44
CA ARG A 507 32.65 1.39 -23.73
C ARG A 507 32.74 2.90 -23.99
N THR A 508 31.65 3.48 -24.48
CA THR A 508 31.44 4.93 -24.56
C THR A 508 30.70 5.40 -23.30
N GLY A 509 30.89 6.66 -22.88
CA GLY A 509 30.26 7.19 -21.66
C GLY A 509 28.72 7.25 -21.70
N THR A 510 28.13 7.21 -22.90
CA THR A 510 26.68 7.19 -23.12
C THR A 510 26.36 6.14 -24.17
N LEU A 511 25.35 5.31 -23.91
CA LEU A 511 24.79 4.37 -24.90
C LEU A 511 23.90 5.14 -25.88
N SER A 512 23.93 4.77 -27.15
CA SER A 512 23.08 5.35 -28.21
C SER A 512 21.62 4.90 -28.12
N GLY A 513 21.32 3.92 -27.27
CA GLY A 513 20.02 3.25 -27.20
C GLY A 513 19.82 2.17 -28.26
N ARG A 514 20.72 2.02 -29.24
CA ARG A 514 20.65 0.92 -30.20
C ARG A 514 20.94 -0.41 -29.51
N GLY A 515 20.04 -1.37 -29.70
CA GLY A 515 20.16 -2.71 -29.14
C GLY A 515 19.83 -3.81 -30.13
N GLY A 516 19.86 -5.03 -29.61
CA GLY A 516 19.32 -6.21 -30.25
C GLY A 516 18.83 -7.20 -29.21
N THR A 517 18.11 -8.21 -29.68
CA THR A 517 17.57 -9.30 -28.86
C THR A 517 18.11 -10.65 -29.34
N VAL A 518 18.47 -11.50 -28.37
CA VAL A 518 18.85 -12.90 -28.60
C VAL A 518 17.95 -13.79 -27.76
N ALA A 519 17.11 -14.57 -28.43
CA ALA A 519 16.27 -15.57 -27.77
C ALA A 519 17.04 -16.89 -27.56
N PHE A 520 16.79 -17.55 -26.44
CA PHE A 520 17.31 -18.87 -26.11
C PHE A 520 16.27 -19.67 -25.31
N THR A 521 16.52 -20.97 -25.16
CA THR A 521 15.59 -21.87 -24.44
C THR A 521 16.37 -22.71 -23.44
N VAL A 522 15.93 -22.69 -22.18
CA VAL A 522 16.34 -23.65 -21.17
C VAL A 522 15.42 -24.88 -21.30
N PRO A 523 15.95 -26.06 -21.68
CA PRO A 523 15.14 -27.24 -21.94
C PRO A 523 14.37 -27.74 -20.72
N ALA A 524 13.25 -28.44 -20.96
CA ALA A 524 12.33 -28.93 -19.92
C ALA A 524 13.03 -29.71 -18.79
N ASN A 525 14.01 -30.56 -19.12
CA ASN A 525 14.75 -31.34 -18.13
C ASN A 525 15.63 -30.46 -17.23
N VAL A 526 16.25 -29.41 -17.79
CA VAL A 526 17.06 -28.46 -17.01
C VAL A 526 16.17 -27.61 -16.12
N ARG A 527 15.02 -27.15 -16.64
CA ARG A 527 14.01 -26.44 -15.86
C ARG A 527 13.51 -27.29 -14.67
N ALA A 528 13.19 -28.56 -14.91
CA ALA A 528 12.74 -29.45 -13.83
C ALA A 528 13.83 -29.61 -12.74
N ALA A 529 15.10 -29.71 -13.13
CA ALA A 529 16.21 -29.73 -12.20
C ALA A 529 16.36 -28.42 -11.41
N VAL A 530 16.18 -27.27 -12.07
CA VAL A 530 16.12 -25.95 -11.41
C VAL A 530 15.00 -25.90 -10.36
N GLU A 531 13.79 -26.35 -10.71
CA GLU A 531 12.65 -26.39 -9.80
C GLU A 531 12.89 -27.34 -8.62
N GLN A 532 13.51 -28.49 -8.88
CA GLN A 532 13.87 -29.46 -7.85
C GLN A 532 14.91 -28.90 -6.88
N LEU A 533 16.00 -28.29 -7.38
CA LEU A 533 17.04 -27.70 -6.56
C LEU A 533 16.49 -26.54 -5.73
N ALA A 534 15.69 -25.67 -6.36
CA ALA A 534 15.01 -24.59 -5.65
C ALA A 534 14.18 -25.11 -4.47
N LYS A 535 13.43 -26.20 -4.67
CA LYS A 535 12.65 -26.85 -3.61
C LYS A 535 13.51 -27.43 -2.49
N GLN A 536 14.62 -28.11 -2.82
CA GLN A 536 15.53 -28.70 -1.83
C GLN A 536 16.17 -27.62 -0.93
N HIS A 537 16.49 -26.46 -1.51
CA HIS A 537 17.09 -25.32 -0.81
C HIS A 537 16.07 -24.32 -0.25
N ALA A 538 14.77 -24.67 -0.23
CA ALA A 538 13.69 -23.80 0.24
C ALA A 538 13.73 -22.39 -0.39
N THR A 539 14.03 -22.32 -1.69
CA THR A 539 14.17 -21.10 -2.48
C THR A 539 13.33 -21.17 -3.76
N THR A 540 13.52 -20.23 -4.69
CA THR A 540 12.75 -20.15 -5.94
C THR A 540 13.61 -20.41 -7.18
N PRO A 541 13.01 -20.81 -8.31
CA PRO A 541 13.70 -20.91 -9.60
C PRO A 541 14.43 -19.62 -10.01
N PHE A 542 13.89 -18.45 -9.64
CA PHE A 542 14.55 -17.15 -9.81
C PHE A 542 15.93 -17.13 -9.14
N VAL A 543 16.06 -17.61 -7.90
CA VAL A 543 17.33 -17.58 -7.17
C VAL A 543 18.37 -18.48 -7.83
N VAL A 544 17.97 -19.70 -8.23
CA VAL A 544 18.87 -20.66 -8.89
C VAL A 544 19.36 -20.11 -10.23
N THR A 545 18.45 -19.56 -11.04
CA THR A 545 18.79 -18.98 -12.34
C THR A 545 19.62 -17.69 -12.23
N ALA A 546 19.36 -16.86 -11.20
CA ALA A 546 20.17 -15.69 -10.86
C ALA A 546 21.58 -16.09 -10.38
N ALA A 547 21.70 -17.15 -9.59
CA ALA A 547 23.00 -17.67 -9.13
C ALA A 547 23.85 -18.14 -10.31
N ALA A 548 23.26 -18.91 -11.23
CA ALA A 548 23.94 -19.34 -12.45
C ALA A 548 24.36 -18.15 -13.33
N LEU A 549 23.49 -17.13 -13.48
CA LEU A 549 23.82 -15.93 -14.26
C LEU A 549 24.95 -15.15 -13.58
N GLY A 550 24.87 -14.93 -12.27
CA GLY A 550 25.92 -14.26 -11.52
C GLY A 550 27.28 -14.97 -11.64
N ARG A 551 27.29 -16.32 -11.58
CA ARG A 551 28.48 -17.15 -11.81
C ARG A 551 29.03 -17.02 -13.23
N LEU A 552 28.17 -17.01 -14.25
CA LEU A 552 28.59 -16.76 -15.64
C LEU A 552 29.24 -15.37 -15.76
N LEU A 553 28.59 -14.34 -15.25
CA LEU A 553 29.08 -12.96 -15.30
C LEU A 553 30.42 -12.83 -14.57
N ALA A 554 30.56 -13.45 -13.39
CA ALA A 554 31.80 -13.51 -12.63
C ALA A 554 32.95 -14.15 -13.43
N ARG A 555 32.69 -15.30 -14.08
CA ARG A 555 33.66 -15.97 -14.96
C ARG A 555 34.06 -15.12 -16.15
N LYS A 556 33.13 -14.38 -16.75
CA LYS A 556 33.38 -13.52 -17.92
C LYS A 556 34.13 -12.24 -17.56
N SER A 557 33.78 -11.58 -16.46
CA SER A 557 34.43 -10.34 -16.02
C SER A 557 35.76 -10.59 -15.30
N GLY A 558 36.02 -11.82 -14.85
CA GLY A 558 37.15 -12.14 -13.98
C GLY A 558 37.00 -11.59 -12.56
N GLN A 559 35.77 -11.24 -12.16
CA GLN A 559 35.45 -10.71 -10.83
C GLN A 559 34.70 -11.78 -10.03
N SER A 560 34.97 -11.89 -8.72
CA SER A 560 34.21 -12.77 -7.80
C SER A 560 32.95 -12.11 -7.23
N ASP A 561 32.67 -10.87 -7.64
CA ASP A 561 31.57 -10.05 -7.15
C ASP A 561 30.94 -9.34 -8.34
N VAL A 562 29.64 -9.51 -8.53
CA VAL A 562 28.90 -8.90 -9.63
C VAL A 562 27.59 -8.32 -9.13
N LEU A 563 27.18 -7.22 -9.76
CA LEU A 563 25.91 -6.56 -9.49
C LEU A 563 24.95 -6.75 -10.66
N MET A 564 23.74 -7.20 -10.35
CA MET A 564 22.61 -7.23 -11.29
C MET A 564 21.48 -6.37 -10.75
N ASN A 565 20.82 -5.61 -11.61
CA ASN A 565 19.58 -4.93 -11.26
C ASN A 565 18.41 -5.90 -11.40
N ILE A 566 17.66 -6.09 -10.33
CA ILE A 566 16.45 -6.92 -10.33
C ILE A 566 15.23 -6.02 -10.40
N SER A 567 14.26 -6.39 -11.24
CA SER A 567 12.94 -5.79 -11.23
C SER A 567 12.03 -6.48 -10.22
N TYR A 568 11.36 -5.69 -9.40
CA TYR A 568 10.50 -6.12 -8.32
C TYR A 568 9.12 -5.44 -8.43
N ALA A 569 8.04 -6.24 -8.51
CA ALA A 569 6.70 -5.72 -8.76
C ALA A 569 6.19 -4.73 -7.69
N ASN A 570 6.68 -4.84 -6.44
CA ASN A 570 6.36 -3.93 -5.34
C ASN A 570 4.85 -3.85 -5.01
N ARG A 571 4.16 -5.00 -5.07
CA ARG A 571 2.70 -5.14 -4.88
C ARG A 571 2.31 -6.02 -3.68
N GLU A 572 3.18 -6.11 -2.68
CA GLU A 572 3.00 -6.97 -1.50
C GLU A 572 1.76 -6.60 -0.67
N ARG A 573 1.36 -5.32 -0.73
CA ARG A 573 0.20 -4.84 -0.03
C ARG A 573 -1.04 -5.09 -0.88
N ARG A 574 -1.85 -6.07 -0.47
CA ARG A 574 -3.11 -6.48 -1.12
C ARG A 574 -4.01 -5.33 -1.58
N ALA A 575 -4.04 -4.21 -0.84
CA ALA A 575 -4.81 -3.03 -1.23
C ALA A 575 -4.44 -2.49 -2.63
N PHE A 576 -3.17 -2.55 -3.03
CA PHE A 576 -2.68 -2.02 -4.31
C PHE A 576 -2.46 -3.09 -5.38
N GLU A 577 -2.85 -4.33 -5.11
CA GLU A 577 -2.66 -5.44 -6.05
C GLU A 577 -3.42 -5.21 -7.37
N ALA A 578 -4.61 -4.61 -7.29
CA ALA A 578 -5.48 -4.29 -8.43
C ALA A 578 -5.26 -2.88 -9.01
N LEU A 579 -4.31 -2.09 -8.49
CA LEU A 579 -4.03 -0.74 -8.97
C LEU A 579 -3.35 -0.77 -10.35
N VAL A 580 -3.93 -0.11 -11.35
CA VAL A 580 -3.25 0.18 -12.62
C VAL A 580 -2.34 1.38 -12.41
N ALA A 581 -1.04 1.12 -12.25
CA ALA A 581 0.03 2.12 -12.13
C ALA A 581 1.38 1.45 -12.36
N CYS A 582 2.43 2.23 -12.61
CA CYS A 582 3.81 1.73 -12.53
C CYS A 582 4.26 1.70 -11.07
N LEU A 583 4.24 0.51 -10.46
CA LEU A 583 4.69 0.28 -9.09
C LEU A 583 6.02 -0.46 -9.05
N ALA A 584 6.35 -1.16 -10.14
CA ALA A 584 7.60 -1.88 -10.30
C ALA A 584 8.80 -1.01 -9.91
N THR A 585 9.54 -1.48 -8.91
CA THR A 585 10.81 -0.90 -8.47
C THR A 585 11.94 -1.87 -8.78
N GLY A 586 13.17 -1.49 -8.46
CA GLY A 586 14.28 -2.40 -8.57
C GLY A 586 15.27 -2.23 -7.43
N PHE A 587 16.15 -3.21 -7.28
CA PHE A 587 17.25 -3.18 -6.34
C PHE A 587 18.45 -3.96 -6.89
N ALA A 588 19.62 -3.69 -6.31
CA ALA A 588 20.84 -4.41 -6.68
C ALA A 588 20.87 -5.80 -6.03
N LEU A 589 20.96 -6.85 -6.84
CA LEU A 589 21.34 -8.18 -6.40
C LEU A 589 22.85 -8.34 -6.55
N ARG A 590 23.55 -8.37 -5.42
CA ARG A 590 24.99 -8.58 -5.35
C ARG A 590 25.28 -10.07 -5.22
N VAL A 591 25.91 -10.64 -6.24
CA VAL A 591 26.29 -12.06 -6.27
C VAL A 591 27.79 -12.17 -6.02
N ARG A 592 28.14 -12.70 -4.84
CA ARG A 592 29.53 -12.98 -4.44
C ARG A 592 29.81 -14.47 -4.66
N ASP A 593 30.47 -14.78 -5.77
CA ASP A 593 30.88 -16.12 -6.16
C ASP A 593 32.33 -16.39 -5.74
N ALA A 594 32.49 -17.13 -4.64
CA ALA A 594 33.80 -17.53 -4.16
C ALA A 594 34.39 -18.59 -5.11
N ALA A 595 35.69 -18.47 -5.43
CA ALA A 595 36.37 -19.31 -6.41
C ALA A 595 36.35 -20.82 -6.09
N ASP A 596 36.10 -21.19 -4.82
CA ASP A 596 36.09 -22.56 -4.29
C ASP A 596 34.72 -23.01 -3.76
N GLY A 597 33.66 -22.21 -3.95
CA GLY A 597 32.33 -22.51 -3.43
C GLY A 597 31.47 -23.35 -4.38
N ASP A 598 30.85 -24.42 -3.87
CA ASP A 598 29.84 -25.18 -4.61
C ASP A 598 28.60 -24.34 -4.97
N PHE A 599 27.84 -24.80 -5.96
CA PHE A 599 26.68 -24.08 -6.48
C PHE A 599 25.52 -23.98 -5.49
N ALA A 600 25.32 -25.00 -4.66
CA ALA A 600 24.32 -25.03 -3.61
C ALA A 600 24.55 -23.89 -2.60
N SER A 601 25.79 -23.72 -2.15
CA SER A 601 26.23 -22.65 -1.26
C SER A 601 26.10 -21.27 -1.90
N LEU A 602 26.36 -21.14 -3.21
CA LEU A 602 26.09 -19.91 -3.95
C LEU A 602 24.59 -19.61 -3.98
N THR A 603 23.76 -20.61 -4.28
CA THR A 603 22.29 -20.51 -4.31
C THR A 603 21.76 -20.03 -2.96
N ASP A 604 22.23 -20.60 -1.85
CA ASP A 604 21.85 -20.17 -0.49
C ASP A 604 22.26 -18.73 -0.19
N ARG A 605 23.45 -18.29 -0.66
CA ARG A 605 23.89 -16.88 -0.53
C ARG A 605 22.98 -15.95 -1.32
N VAL A 606 22.71 -16.28 -2.59
CA VAL A 606 21.85 -15.48 -3.46
C VAL A 606 20.43 -15.42 -2.91
N ALA A 607 19.90 -16.52 -2.35
CA ALA A 607 18.60 -16.55 -1.68
C ALA A 607 18.51 -15.52 -0.55
N ARG A 608 19.53 -15.50 0.33
CA ARG A 608 19.60 -14.53 1.44
C ARG A 608 19.70 -13.10 0.94
N THR A 609 20.56 -12.83 -0.04
CA THR A 609 20.72 -11.47 -0.60
C THR A 609 19.44 -11.01 -1.29
N ALA A 610 18.76 -11.88 -2.04
CA ALA A 610 17.49 -11.55 -2.70
C ALA A 610 16.39 -11.25 -1.67
N LEU A 611 16.26 -12.07 -0.62
CA LEU A 611 15.27 -11.86 0.45
C LEU A 611 15.48 -10.51 1.17
N LEU A 612 16.72 -10.24 1.60
CA LEU A 612 17.06 -8.99 2.27
C LEU A 612 16.91 -7.78 1.33
N GLY A 613 17.24 -7.96 0.05
CA GLY A 613 17.04 -6.97 -1.01
C GLY A 613 15.56 -6.63 -1.22
N MET A 614 14.65 -7.62 -1.14
CA MET A 614 13.20 -7.39 -1.19
C MET A 614 12.70 -6.64 0.05
N ASP A 615 13.08 -7.07 1.26
CA ASP A 615 12.67 -6.39 2.51
C ASP A 615 13.12 -4.92 2.57
N HIS A 616 14.23 -4.60 1.91
CA HIS A 616 14.78 -3.26 1.82
C HIS A 616 14.63 -2.64 0.43
N ALA A 617 13.73 -3.15 -0.42
CA ALA A 617 13.66 -2.79 -1.84
C ALA A 617 13.78 -1.27 -2.04
N MET A 618 14.89 -0.88 -2.67
CA MET A 618 15.24 0.49 -2.97
C MET A 618 16.25 0.50 -4.13
N PRO A 619 16.02 1.31 -5.16
CA PRO A 619 16.89 1.35 -6.32
C PRO A 619 18.22 2.06 -6.00
N PRO A 620 19.34 1.68 -6.65
CA PRO A 620 20.66 2.26 -6.36
C PRO A 620 20.70 3.80 -6.41
N ARG A 621 19.95 4.43 -7.32
CA ARG A 621 19.82 5.90 -7.42
C ARG A 621 19.34 6.59 -6.13
N ARG A 622 18.53 5.90 -5.30
CA ARG A 622 18.01 6.43 -4.03
C ARG A 622 19.06 6.35 -2.92
N VAL A 623 19.99 5.40 -3.05
CA VAL A 623 21.12 5.21 -2.14
C VAL A 623 22.29 6.13 -2.52
N ALA A 624 22.41 6.46 -3.81
CA ALA A 624 23.54 7.19 -4.39
C ALA A 624 23.91 8.49 -3.65
N PRO A 625 22.97 9.39 -3.26
CA PRO A 625 23.32 10.61 -2.53
C PRO A 625 23.99 10.31 -1.18
N ALA A 626 23.42 9.38 -0.40
CA ALA A 626 23.95 8.98 0.89
C ALA A 626 25.29 8.23 0.76
N MET A 627 25.46 7.42 -0.30
CA MET A 627 26.72 6.73 -0.58
C MET A 627 27.82 7.74 -0.89
N ARG A 628 27.54 8.70 -1.78
CA ARG A 628 28.48 9.77 -2.15
C ARG A 628 28.88 10.60 -0.93
N GLU A 629 27.91 10.98 -0.09
CA GLU A 629 28.17 11.75 1.13
C GLU A 629 29.04 10.99 2.14
N ARG A 630 28.75 9.70 2.38
CA ARG A 630 29.43 8.92 3.43
C ARG A 630 30.77 8.32 3.01
N THR A 631 30.94 7.98 1.73
CA THR A 631 32.08 7.21 1.23
C THR A 631 32.85 7.88 0.08
N GLY A 632 32.26 8.89 -0.56
CA GLY A 632 32.79 9.48 -1.79
C GLY A 632 32.58 8.64 -3.05
N VAL A 633 31.99 7.43 -2.94
CA VAL A 633 31.74 6.55 -4.07
C VAL A 633 30.50 7.00 -4.83
N GLU A 634 30.64 7.17 -6.15
CA GLU A 634 29.52 7.44 -7.04
C GLU A 634 28.86 6.13 -7.48
N ILE A 635 27.55 6.03 -7.25
CA ILE A 635 26.71 4.93 -7.74
C ILE A 635 26.06 5.40 -9.06
N PRO A 636 26.19 4.64 -10.16
CA PRO A 636 25.45 4.91 -11.39
C PRO A 636 23.94 4.95 -11.15
N SER A 637 23.22 5.78 -11.92
CA SER A 637 21.76 5.89 -11.81
C SER A 637 21.02 4.58 -12.11
N GLY A 638 21.64 3.69 -12.90
CA GLY A 638 21.22 2.31 -13.15
C GLY A 638 22.44 1.40 -13.32
N LEU A 639 22.29 0.12 -12.94
CA LEU A 639 23.37 -0.86 -13.11
C LEU A 639 23.43 -1.35 -14.56
N PRO A 640 24.62 -1.72 -15.06
CA PRO A 640 24.81 -2.11 -16.46
C PRO A 640 24.08 -3.41 -16.82
N VAL A 641 23.97 -4.33 -15.88
CA VAL A 641 23.35 -5.66 -16.09
C VAL A 641 22.02 -5.74 -15.36
N GLY A 642 20.96 -6.12 -16.07
CA GLY A 642 19.64 -6.42 -15.52
C GLY A 642 19.34 -7.92 -15.54
N PHE A 643 18.57 -8.39 -14.56
CA PHE A 643 17.99 -9.73 -14.56
C PHE A 643 16.52 -9.67 -14.15
N ALA A 644 15.66 -10.28 -14.97
CA ALA A 644 14.25 -10.40 -14.70
C ALA A 644 13.82 -11.86 -14.85
N TYR A 645 13.06 -12.35 -13.88
CA TYR A 645 12.36 -13.62 -13.98
C TYR A 645 10.87 -13.29 -13.93
N GLN A 646 10.29 -13.19 -15.11
CA GLN A 646 8.88 -12.83 -15.25
C GLN A 646 8.10 -14.13 -15.17
N SER A 647 7.03 -14.20 -14.37
CA SER A 647 5.93 -15.07 -14.78
C SER A 647 5.51 -14.58 -16.15
N SER A 648 5.30 -15.47 -17.13
CA SER A 648 4.70 -15.08 -18.42
C SER A 648 3.64 -14.04 -18.14
N LEU A 649 3.77 -12.85 -18.75
CA LEU A 649 2.67 -11.90 -18.71
C LEU A 649 1.44 -12.75 -19.06
N GLU A 650 0.44 -12.81 -18.17
CA GLU A 650 -0.86 -13.38 -18.52
C GLU A 650 -1.46 -12.40 -19.54
N THR A 651 -0.93 -12.44 -20.75
CA THR A 651 -1.36 -11.70 -21.91
C THR A 651 -2.30 -12.53 -22.75
N ASP A 652 -2.69 -13.72 -22.28
CA ASP A 652 -3.87 -14.40 -22.79
C ASP A 652 -5.09 -13.53 -22.43
N VAL A 653 -5.58 -12.80 -23.43
CA VAL A 653 -6.78 -11.97 -23.30
C VAL A 653 -7.96 -12.80 -23.78
N ASP A 654 -8.75 -13.36 -22.88
CA ASP A 654 -9.96 -14.09 -23.28
C ASP A 654 -11.10 -13.12 -23.64
N LEU A 655 -11.03 -12.48 -24.81
CA LEU A 655 -12.14 -11.70 -25.36
C LEU A 655 -13.22 -12.66 -25.87
N PRO A 656 -14.43 -12.71 -25.27
CA PRO A 656 -15.41 -13.71 -25.64
C PRO A 656 -15.70 -13.72 -27.14
N GLY A 657 -15.57 -14.89 -27.75
CA GLY A 657 -15.79 -15.14 -29.18
C GLY A 657 -14.69 -14.65 -30.13
N LEU A 658 -13.50 -14.35 -29.61
CA LEU A 658 -12.29 -14.07 -30.36
C LEU A 658 -11.16 -15.01 -29.92
N THR A 659 -10.28 -15.36 -30.84
CA THR A 659 -8.95 -15.89 -30.52
C THR A 659 -7.98 -14.72 -30.48
N THR A 660 -7.14 -14.64 -29.45
CA THR A 660 -6.21 -13.52 -29.28
C THR A 660 -4.76 -13.98 -29.24
N SER A 661 -3.86 -13.17 -29.81
CA SER A 661 -2.42 -13.31 -29.62
C SER A 661 -1.85 -11.94 -29.28
N VAL A 662 -1.14 -11.82 -28.16
CA VAL A 662 -0.53 -10.57 -27.72
C VAL A 662 0.99 -10.64 -27.86
N GLN A 663 1.58 -9.59 -28.40
CA GLN A 663 3.02 -9.44 -28.58
C GLN A 663 3.46 -8.09 -28.02
N ASP A 664 4.51 -8.09 -27.20
CA ASP A 664 5.24 -6.85 -26.89
C ASP A 664 6.07 -6.50 -28.13
N ILE A 665 5.81 -5.31 -28.67
CA ILE A 665 6.45 -4.79 -29.88
C ILE A 665 7.32 -3.58 -29.58
N ALA A 666 7.51 -3.21 -28.31
CA ALA A 666 8.42 -2.13 -27.95
C ALA A 666 9.80 -2.37 -28.58
N ALA A 667 10.36 -1.33 -29.20
CA ALA A 667 11.55 -1.42 -30.06
C ALA A 667 12.76 -2.05 -29.35
N ASP A 668 13.71 -2.59 -30.14
CA ASP A 668 15.04 -3.09 -29.75
C ASP A 668 15.95 -1.99 -29.11
N ALA A 669 15.43 -1.22 -28.17
CA ALA A 669 16.12 -0.14 -27.49
C ALA A 669 16.79 -0.70 -26.23
N ALA A 670 18.12 -0.85 -26.27
CA ALA A 670 18.88 -1.28 -25.11
C ALA A 670 18.87 -0.17 -24.04
N ARG A 671 18.11 -0.39 -22.95
CA ARG A 671 17.98 0.54 -21.83
C ARG A 671 19.19 0.51 -20.88
N THR A 672 19.95 -0.58 -20.89
CA THR A 672 21.21 -0.78 -20.15
C THR A 672 22.24 -1.50 -21.05
N GLU A 673 23.39 -1.89 -20.53
CA GLU A 673 24.35 -2.67 -21.31
C GLU A 673 23.73 -4.02 -21.73
N LEU A 674 23.22 -4.78 -20.76
CA LEU A 674 22.69 -6.13 -20.97
C LEU A 674 21.53 -6.42 -20.01
N ILE A 675 20.44 -7.04 -20.47
CA ILE A 675 19.33 -7.50 -19.64
C ILE A 675 19.03 -8.95 -20.03
N VAL A 676 18.98 -9.84 -19.04
CA VAL A 676 18.51 -11.21 -19.23
C VAL A 676 17.11 -11.34 -18.64
N VAL A 677 16.16 -11.73 -19.48
CA VAL A 677 14.77 -11.99 -19.08
C VAL A 677 14.52 -13.49 -19.24
N LEU A 678 13.99 -14.12 -18.18
CA LEU A 678 13.53 -15.52 -18.21
C LEU A 678 12.03 -15.57 -17.96
N THR A 679 11.33 -16.34 -18.79
CA THR A 679 9.88 -16.49 -18.79
C THR A 679 9.51 -17.98 -18.76
N PRO A 680 8.96 -18.51 -17.64
CA PRO A 680 8.54 -19.89 -17.58
C PRO A 680 7.30 -20.06 -18.45
N THR A 681 7.32 -21.05 -19.33
CA THR A 681 6.15 -21.45 -20.13
C THR A 681 5.54 -22.72 -19.53
N ARG A 682 4.73 -23.46 -20.28
CA ARG A 682 4.23 -24.76 -19.81
C ARG A 682 5.34 -25.80 -19.67
N ASP A 683 6.22 -25.89 -20.66
CA ASP A 683 7.17 -27.01 -20.78
C ASP A 683 8.65 -26.58 -20.65
N VAL A 684 8.98 -25.33 -20.99
CA VAL A 684 10.36 -24.83 -21.02
C VAL A 684 10.49 -23.55 -20.20
N LEU A 685 11.71 -23.05 -20.06
CA LEU A 685 11.97 -21.70 -19.59
C LEU A 685 12.57 -20.92 -20.77
N GLU A 686 11.77 -20.03 -21.35
CA GLU A 686 12.20 -19.17 -22.45
C GLU A 686 13.08 -18.06 -21.91
N GLY A 687 14.11 -17.68 -22.66
CA GLY A 687 15.04 -16.64 -22.30
C GLY A 687 15.25 -15.65 -23.43
N VAL A 688 15.38 -14.37 -23.09
CA VAL A 688 15.76 -13.31 -24.02
C VAL A 688 16.90 -12.53 -23.39
N VAL A 689 17.95 -12.27 -24.17
CA VAL A 689 19.00 -11.31 -23.84
C VAL A 689 18.80 -10.07 -24.69
N GLU A 690 18.46 -8.96 -24.04
CA GLU A 690 18.52 -7.62 -24.64
C GLU A 690 19.94 -7.08 -24.42
N TYR A 691 20.58 -6.56 -25.46
CA TYR A 691 21.95 -6.07 -25.37
C TYR A 691 22.15 -4.80 -26.17
N SER A 692 23.09 -3.96 -25.73
CA SER A 692 23.50 -2.77 -26.49
C SER A 692 24.38 -3.14 -27.68
N ALA A 693 23.95 -2.75 -28.89
CA ALA A 693 24.71 -2.90 -30.12
C ALA A 693 25.95 -1.99 -30.17
N ASP A 694 26.10 -1.07 -29.22
CA ASP A 694 27.31 -0.26 -29.06
C ASP A 694 28.44 -1.04 -28.39
N LEU A 695 28.13 -2.13 -27.70
CA LEU A 695 29.09 -2.91 -26.91
C LEU A 695 29.35 -4.29 -27.50
N TRP A 696 28.31 -4.97 -27.98
CA TRP A 696 28.39 -6.35 -28.45
C TRP A 696 27.83 -6.55 -29.84
N ASP A 697 28.42 -7.51 -30.55
CA ASP A 697 27.80 -8.16 -31.68
C ASP A 697 26.81 -9.24 -31.23
N ARG A 698 25.83 -9.52 -32.10
CA ARG A 698 24.82 -10.56 -31.86
C ARG A 698 25.43 -11.92 -31.55
N TRP A 699 26.47 -12.32 -32.29
CA TRP A 699 27.10 -13.64 -32.15
C TRP A 699 27.79 -13.83 -30.78
N THR A 700 28.33 -12.76 -30.20
CA THR A 700 28.93 -12.77 -28.85
C THR A 700 27.87 -13.09 -27.81
N VAL A 701 26.70 -12.45 -27.93
CA VAL A 701 25.59 -12.62 -27.01
C VAL A 701 24.91 -13.98 -27.18
N GLU A 702 24.78 -14.48 -28.41
CA GLU A 702 24.35 -15.85 -28.71
C GLU A 702 25.24 -16.88 -28.02
N THR A 703 26.56 -16.70 -28.10
CA THR A 703 27.53 -17.58 -27.42
C THR A 703 27.32 -17.57 -25.90
N TRP A 704 27.11 -16.40 -25.29
CA TRP A 704 26.89 -16.30 -23.84
C TRP A 704 25.56 -16.92 -23.40
N ALA A 705 24.52 -16.84 -24.24
CA ALA A 705 23.25 -17.49 -23.96
C ALA A 705 23.39 -19.03 -23.97
N GLU A 706 24.15 -19.60 -24.93
CA GLU A 706 24.45 -21.03 -24.98
C GLU A 706 25.30 -21.49 -23.77
N GLU A 707 26.30 -20.69 -23.40
CA GLU A 707 27.12 -20.93 -22.21
C GLU A 707 26.30 -20.84 -20.91
N TYR A 708 25.35 -19.91 -20.82
CA TYR A 708 24.43 -19.82 -19.68
C TYR A 708 23.61 -21.09 -19.52
N VAL A 709 23.02 -21.61 -20.59
CA VAL A 709 22.21 -22.84 -20.54
C VAL A 709 23.07 -24.05 -20.20
N SER A 710 24.30 -24.11 -20.74
CA SER A 710 25.23 -25.21 -20.48
C SER A 710 25.71 -25.20 -19.03
N LEU A 711 26.09 -24.03 -18.52
CA LEU A 711 26.45 -23.82 -17.12
C LEU A 711 25.30 -24.19 -16.20
N LEU A 712 24.09 -23.67 -16.46
CA LEU A 712 22.93 -23.95 -15.63
C LEU A 712 22.65 -25.46 -15.55
N ARG A 713 22.80 -26.20 -16.66
CA ARG A 713 22.63 -27.66 -16.70
C ARG A 713 23.66 -28.40 -15.86
N GLU A 714 24.94 -28.02 -15.98
CA GLU A 714 26.05 -28.63 -15.23
C GLU A 714 25.86 -28.40 -13.73
N GLU A 715 25.67 -27.14 -13.33
CA GLU A 715 25.62 -26.71 -11.94
C GLU A 715 24.41 -27.28 -11.18
N VAL A 716 23.22 -27.37 -11.81
CA VAL A 716 22.07 -28.03 -11.17
C VAL A 716 22.18 -29.55 -11.16
N GLY A 717 22.89 -30.14 -12.14
CA GLY A 717 23.15 -31.58 -12.16
C GLY A 717 24.06 -31.98 -11.00
N GLU A 718 25.21 -31.32 -10.89
CA GLU A 718 26.19 -31.58 -9.82
C GLU A 718 25.60 -31.32 -8.43
N ALA A 719 24.82 -30.25 -8.26
CA ALA A 719 24.20 -29.91 -6.98
C ALA A 719 23.10 -30.89 -6.55
N LEU A 720 22.41 -31.56 -7.49
CA LEU A 720 21.40 -32.56 -7.17
C LEU A 720 22.00 -33.96 -6.92
N ASP A 721 23.18 -34.22 -7.48
CA ASP A 721 23.92 -35.48 -7.29
C ASP A 721 24.73 -35.52 -5.99
N ALA A 722 25.10 -34.35 -5.45
CA ALA A 722 25.79 -34.15 -4.17
C ALA A 722 24.86 -34.27 -2.95
#